data_AF-A0A149S5K8-F1
#
_entry.id   AF-A0A149S5K8-F1
#
_cell.length_a   1.000
_cell.length_b   1.000
_cell.length_c   1.000
_cell.angle_alpha   90.00
_cell.angle_beta   90.00
_cell.angle_gamma   90.00
#
_symmetry.space_group_name_H-M   'P 1'
#
loop_
_entity.id
_entity.type
_entity.pdbx_description
1 polymer ?
#
loop_
_entity_poly.entity_id
_entity_poly.type
_entity_poly.pdbx_seq_one_letter_code
_entity_poly.pdbx_strand_id
1 'polypeptide(L)'
;MSGSTISSGQPTPDNTTTRPAPLRPRARPFLSWLYAPSPSSVTFALRNTIAACLAVGIAFWMELDDPAWAAMTVWAVAQTSRGESQSKAKWRIVGTISGAIAAITIMAAAPQAPWMFFPMIALWIGLCSGFATFVSNFRSYALVLAGYTCSIICMGAASNPDNVFMVAMSRGTYIVLGVLCEAFMGLIFATNQERHARAQLRQKLESALVLVTTTLCSLLGEERGALNAARRQFGTILTINDQIEFAEVEMGPHGHEGDHARAALAAVSALLSRGFGMAMRLQVLNHNHPAFTKTADEILAFLKQFPQRLPDQNAVPALLADLQHFRDICRLYAAPHRESDVRSDLEPIPGLEPFDQTDEGQEMQEDRLDERILFVSLGELLGDLEQAIKEYEASTHRIKGDHFHFQLETHRDTREAVHNGLRGACAVLITAYIYEITAWPNGLGFIAITTLVCGLFATKENPVLGTTEFLKGAVAACIVAWILVFVLMPKVTTFETLALFLGPAMFLGGLAKGNPATAGGSAAYGLLLPAMLGLENHHVMNEIAFYNGNMATVLAVAVSVIVFRSVLPFSSDAERFRLRRIMLGELQHLAHPGFTPRISVWIGRNTDRFARLIRHAGPTPTPLIEACILGTLATLTLGLNVIRLRALLDREYLPESARRPILLVLHYVEQSTKRHDKAARIAEAAVRRLRVLDAQETDLVTRLELTRAITYLVVIAYTMRTNEDFLDASKPFRGERNSRLLNSGQG
;
A
#
# COMPACT_ATOMS: atom_id res chain seq x y z
N MET A 1 -68.12 11.82 -44.85
CA MET A 1 -69.38 12.11 -44.13
C MET A 1 -69.33 11.40 -42.79
N SER A 2 -69.53 12.15 -41.69
CA SER A 2 -69.64 11.71 -40.29
C SER A 2 -68.35 11.13 -39.67
N GLY A 3 -67.81 11.57 -38.53
CA GLY A 3 -68.23 12.55 -37.53
C GLY A 3 -67.59 12.23 -36.18
N SER A 4 -67.34 13.28 -35.37
CA SER A 4 -67.08 13.25 -33.91
C SER A 4 -65.67 12.79 -33.47
N THR A 5 -64.98 13.36 -32.48
CA THR A 5 -65.28 14.35 -31.42
C THR A 5 -63.95 15.00 -30.98
N ILE A 6 -63.94 16.31 -30.76
CA ILE A 6 -62.86 17.04 -30.07
C ILE A 6 -63.32 17.25 -28.63
N SER A 7 -62.54 16.78 -27.65
CA SER A 7 -62.65 17.20 -26.25
C SER A 7 -61.27 17.31 -25.62
N SER A 8 -61.15 18.37 -24.83
CA SER A 8 -60.00 19.02 -24.22
C SER A 8 -59.26 18.20 -23.16
N GLY A 9 -57.93 18.32 -23.14
CA GLY A 9 -57.08 18.00 -22.00
C GLY A 9 -55.79 18.82 -22.03
N GLN A 10 -55.65 19.76 -21.11
CA GLN A 10 -54.39 20.49 -20.84
C GLN A 10 -53.30 19.51 -20.38
N PRO A 11 -52.03 19.66 -20.80
CA PRO A 11 -50.93 18.90 -20.21
C PRO A 11 -50.44 19.57 -18.92
N THR A 12 -50.44 18.81 -17.83
CA THR A 12 -49.73 19.10 -16.58
C THR A 12 -48.21 19.10 -16.80
N PRO A 13 -47.43 19.99 -16.16
CA PRO A 13 -45.98 19.98 -16.28
C PRO A 13 -45.38 18.84 -15.46
N ASP A 14 -44.82 17.85 -16.15
CA ASP A 14 -44.09 16.74 -15.55
C ASP A 14 -42.74 17.25 -15.01
N ASN A 15 -42.70 17.55 -13.71
CA ASN A 15 -41.47 17.90 -12.98
C ASN A 15 -40.64 16.62 -12.72
N THR A 16 -40.11 16.03 -13.78
CA THR A 16 -39.02 15.04 -13.69
C THR A 16 -37.70 15.74 -13.96
N THR A 17 -37.14 16.37 -12.93
CA THR A 17 -35.74 16.79 -12.92
C THR A 17 -34.86 15.53 -12.91
N THR A 18 -34.66 14.96 -14.09
CA THR A 18 -33.64 13.93 -14.33
C THR A 18 -32.28 14.55 -14.04
N ARG A 19 -31.75 14.30 -12.83
CA ARG A 19 -30.34 14.58 -12.52
C ARG A 19 -29.50 13.91 -13.62
N PRO A 20 -28.64 14.66 -14.33
CA PRO A 20 -27.79 14.05 -15.35
C PRO A 20 -26.93 12.99 -14.66
N ALA A 21 -26.96 11.77 -15.19
CA ALA A 21 -26.12 10.68 -14.74
C ALA A 21 -24.66 11.18 -14.66
N PRO A 22 -23.90 10.83 -13.61
CA PRO A 22 -22.51 11.25 -13.50
C PRO A 22 -21.76 10.78 -14.75
N LEU A 23 -21.27 11.76 -15.53
CA LEU A 23 -20.49 11.53 -16.73
C LEU A 23 -19.35 10.57 -16.37
N ARG A 24 -19.41 9.32 -16.85
CA ARG A 24 -18.28 8.40 -16.75
C ARG A 24 -17.08 9.12 -17.37
N PRO A 25 -15.94 9.26 -16.66
CA PRO A 25 -14.78 9.94 -17.21
C PRO A 25 -14.39 9.26 -18.52
N ARG A 26 -14.40 10.02 -19.61
CA ARG A 26 -14.07 9.54 -20.96
C ARG A 26 -12.66 8.96 -20.90
N ALA A 27 -12.51 7.66 -21.14
CA ALA A 27 -11.21 7.00 -21.13
C ALA A 27 -10.28 7.73 -22.09
N ARG A 28 -9.16 8.26 -21.58
CA ARG A 28 -8.19 8.96 -22.41
C ARG A 28 -7.61 7.97 -23.43
N PRO A 29 -7.46 8.36 -24.71
CA PRO A 29 -6.87 7.47 -25.72
C PRO A 29 -5.44 7.08 -25.32
N PHE A 30 -5.02 5.87 -25.66
CA PHE A 30 -3.73 5.29 -25.26
C PHE A 30 -2.54 6.17 -25.66
N LEU A 31 -2.62 6.95 -26.74
CA LEU A 31 -1.55 7.85 -27.22
C LEU A 31 -1.61 9.28 -26.66
N SER A 32 -2.53 9.59 -25.75
CA SER A 32 -2.68 10.93 -25.17
C SER A 32 -1.41 11.43 -24.46
N TRP A 33 -0.57 10.53 -23.93
CA TRP A 33 0.71 10.88 -23.30
C TRP A 33 1.75 11.44 -24.29
N LEU A 34 1.62 11.17 -25.58
CA LEU A 34 2.55 11.66 -26.61
C LEU A 34 2.16 13.05 -27.12
N TYR A 35 0.87 13.29 -27.36
CA TYR A 35 0.37 14.54 -27.95
C TYR A 35 -0.05 15.60 -26.93
N ALA A 36 -0.41 15.21 -25.70
CA ALA A 36 -0.80 16.11 -24.61
C ALA A 36 -0.20 15.67 -23.27
N PRO A 37 1.14 15.68 -23.12
CA PRO A 37 1.80 15.29 -21.89
C PRO A 37 1.55 16.29 -20.76
N SER A 38 1.58 15.81 -19.52
CA SER A 38 1.51 16.71 -18.36
C SER A 38 2.79 17.56 -18.25
N PRO A 39 2.71 18.81 -17.74
CA PRO A 39 3.90 19.65 -17.59
C PRO A 39 5.00 18.99 -16.77
N SER A 40 4.65 18.27 -15.70
CA SER A 40 5.60 17.55 -14.86
C SER A 40 6.29 16.40 -15.61
N SER A 41 5.58 15.69 -16.49
CA SER A 41 6.18 14.64 -17.34
C SER A 41 7.18 15.23 -18.33
N VAL A 42 6.88 16.39 -18.92
CA VAL A 42 7.80 17.09 -19.84
C VAL A 42 9.05 17.55 -19.10
N THR A 43 8.91 18.19 -17.93
CA THR A 43 10.05 18.61 -17.11
C THR A 43 10.92 17.43 -16.71
N PHE A 44 10.31 16.31 -16.29
CA PHE A 44 11.04 15.08 -15.97
C PHE A 44 11.78 14.52 -17.18
N ALA A 45 11.12 14.42 -18.33
CA ALA A 45 11.71 13.89 -19.56
C ALA A 45 12.89 14.74 -20.02
N LEU A 46 12.75 16.07 -19.98
CA LEU A 46 13.81 17.01 -20.34
C LEU A 46 15.01 16.90 -19.38
N ARG A 47 14.76 16.95 -18.06
CA ARG A 47 15.79 16.80 -17.02
C ARG A 47 16.59 15.52 -17.22
N ASN A 48 15.90 14.40 -17.37
CA ASN A 48 16.51 13.09 -17.49
C ASN A 48 17.31 12.94 -18.80
N THR A 49 16.79 13.49 -19.90
CA THR A 49 17.47 13.48 -21.20
C THR A 49 18.77 14.28 -21.15
N ILE A 50 18.72 15.50 -20.61
CA ILE A 50 19.91 16.35 -20.48
C ILE A 50 20.93 15.68 -19.55
N ALA A 51 20.48 15.09 -18.43
CA ALA A 51 21.37 14.37 -17.51
C ALA A 51 22.09 13.19 -18.18
N ALA A 52 21.36 12.41 -18.99
CA ALA A 52 21.92 11.25 -19.69
C ALA A 52 22.89 11.66 -20.80
N CYS A 53 22.55 12.67 -21.60
CA CYS A 53 23.46 13.24 -22.60
C CYS A 53 24.71 13.84 -21.94
N LEU A 54 24.55 14.57 -20.82
CA LEU A 54 25.68 15.14 -20.06
C LEU A 54 26.60 14.04 -19.53
N ALA A 55 26.05 12.96 -18.96
CA ALA A 55 26.82 11.83 -18.46
C ALA A 55 27.63 11.15 -19.59
N VAL A 56 27.03 10.96 -20.76
CA VAL A 56 27.72 10.40 -21.93
C VAL A 56 28.80 11.37 -22.44
N GLY A 57 28.50 12.66 -22.51
CA GLY A 57 29.46 13.68 -22.93
C GLY A 57 30.70 13.75 -22.02
N ILE A 58 30.50 13.73 -20.70
CA ILE A 58 31.61 13.69 -19.74
C ILE A 58 32.37 12.37 -19.85
N ALA A 59 31.67 11.24 -20.05
CA ALA A 59 32.32 9.94 -20.21
C ALA A 59 33.21 9.87 -21.47
N PHE A 60 32.74 10.43 -22.60
CA PHE A 60 33.56 10.58 -23.80
C PHE A 60 34.74 11.53 -23.58
N TRP A 61 34.52 12.65 -22.88
CA TRP A 61 35.58 13.62 -22.58
C TRP A 61 36.67 13.05 -21.67
N MET A 62 36.30 12.15 -20.76
CA MET A 62 37.23 11.41 -19.89
C MET A 62 37.83 10.17 -20.57
N GLU A 63 37.51 9.92 -21.84
CA GLU A 63 37.93 8.73 -22.61
C GLU A 63 37.67 7.41 -21.88
N LEU A 64 36.53 7.30 -21.19
CA LEU A 64 36.20 6.07 -20.47
C LEU A 64 35.87 4.94 -21.45
N ASP A 65 36.20 3.70 -21.09
CA ASP A 65 36.07 2.51 -21.96
C ASP A 65 34.66 2.28 -22.55
N ASP A 66 33.61 2.36 -21.72
CA ASP A 66 32.21 2.08 -22.10
C ASP A 66 31.23 3.16 -21.57
N PRO A 67 31.11 4.32 -22.27
CA PRO A 67 30.26 5.45 -21.90
C PRO A 67 28.77 5.14 -21.73
N ALA A 68 28.27 4.07 -22.35
CA ALA A 68 26.85 3.70 -22.29
C ALA A 68 26.37 3.46 -20.85
N TRP A 69 27.24 2.97 -19.96
CA TRP A 69 26.91 2.68 -18.57
C TRP A 69 26.65 3.91 -17.71
N ALA A 70 27.23 5.06 -18.07
CA ALA A 70 26.96 6.32 -17.39
C ALA A 70 25.51 6.76 -17.64
N ALA A 71 25.06 6.75 -18.91
CA ALA A 71 23.67 7.01 -19.27
C ALA A 71 22.69 5.99 -18.68
N MET A 72 23.02 4.69 -18.74
CA MET A 72 22.21 3.64 -18.13
C MET A 72 22.02 3.87 -16.62
N THR A 73 23.04 4.40 -15.94
CA THR A 73 22.93 4.75 -14.52
C THR A 73 22.00 5.92 -14.27
N VAL A 74 22.05 6.98 -15.09
CA VAL A 74 21.10 8.10 -15.01
C VAL A 74 19.67 7.56 -15.09
N TRP A 75 19.38 6.70 -16.07
CA TRP A 75 18.05 6.09 -16.24
C TRP A 75 17.65 5.14 -15.11
N ALA A 76 18.61 4.41 -14.55
CA ALA A 76 18.36 3.52 -13.43
C ALA A 76 17.94 4.30 -12.17
N VAL A 77 18.54 5.46 -11.94
CA VAL A 77 18.34 6.29 -10.74
C VAL A 77 17.16 7.25 -10.89
N ALA A 78 16.96 7.82 -12.07
CA ALA A 78 15.97 8.86 -12.30
C ALA A 78 14.56 8.42 -11.93
N GLN A 79 13.93 9.16 -11.03
CA GLN A 79 12.53 9.01 -10.65
C GLN A 79 11.74 10.31 -10.83
N THR A 80 10.42 10.18 -10.92
CA THR A 80 9.51 11.31 -11.14
C THR A 80 9.49 12.26 -9.94
N SER A 81 9.66 11.74 -8.72
CA SER A 81 9.96 12.52 -7.51
C SER A 81 11.46 12.60 -7.26
N ARG A 82 11.93 13.75 -6.76
CA ARG A 82 13.33 13.97 -6.39
C ARG A 82 13.72 13.18 -5.15
N GLY A 83 12.90 13.16 -4.10
CA GLY A 83 13.19 12.38 -2.89
C GLY A 83 13.36 10.90 -3.20
N GLU A 84 12.53 10.38 -4.11
CA GLU A 84 12.65 9.01 -4.62
C GLU A 84 13.97 8.81 -5.39
N SER A 85 14.33 9.74 -6.28
CA SER A 85 15.57 9.69 -7.06
C SER A 85 16.83 9.73 -6.19
N GLN A 86 16.88 10.64 -5.21
CA GLN A 86 18.01 10.81 -4.29
C GLN A 86 18.20 9.60 -3.37
N SER A 87 17.11 9.06 -2.83
CA SER A 87 17.16 7.84 -2.03
C SER A 87 17.70 6.67 -2.87
N LYS A 88 17.20 6.51 -4.10
CA LYS A 88 17.67 5.50 -5.03
C LYS A 88 19.14 5.68 -5.42
N ALA A 89 19.59 6.91 -5.63
CA ALA A 89 20.98 7.26 -5.94
C ALA A 89 21.95 6.86 -4.83
N LYS A 90 21.63 7.22 -3.58
CA LYS A 90 22.44 6.87 -2.40
C LYS A 90 22.59 5.35 -2.26
N TRP A 91 21.48 4.64 -2.34
CA TRP A 91 21.47 3.17 -2.25
C TRP A 91 22.11 2.50 -3.45
N ARG A 92 22.16 3.18 -4.61
CA ARG A 92 22.91 2.69 -5.78
C ARG A 92 24.40 2.64 -5.51
N ILE A 93 24.96 3.69 -4.91
CA ILE A 93 26.39 3.72 -4.57
C ILE A 93 26.74 2.60 -3.58
N VAL A 94 25.95 2.43 -2.52
CA VAL A 94 26.16 1.39 -1.51
C VAL A 94 26.09 -0.02 -2.10
N GLY A 95 25.09 -0.30 -2.93
CA GLY A 95 24.96 -1.59 -3.61
C GLY A 95 26.11 -1.86 -4.60
N THR A 96 26.60 -0.83 -5.28
CA THR A 96 27.73 -0.97 -6.22
C THR A 96 29.03 -1.31 -5.51
N ILE A 97 29.34 -0.62 -4.41
CA ILE A 97 30.54 -0.88 -3.60
C ILE A 97 30.52 -2.30 -3.05
N SER A 98 29.40 -2.71 -2.45
CA SER A 98 29.26 -4.08 -1.91
C SER A 98 29.34 -5.15 -3.01
N GLY A 99 28.72 -4.92 -4.17
CA GLY A 99 28.82 -5.81 -5.33
C GLY A 99 30.24 -5.91 -5.92
N ALA A 100 30.98 -4.80 -5.96
CA ALA A 100 32.37 -4.77 -6.43
C ALA A 100 33.31 -5.55 -5.52
N ILE A 101 33.19 -5.38 -4.20
CA ILE A 101 33.95 -6.15 -3.21
C ILE A 101 33.67 -7.65 -3.36
N ALA A 102 32.40 -8.02 -3.49
CA ALA A 102 32.00 -9.42 -3.69
C ALA A 102 32.57 -9.98 -5.02
N ALA A 103 32.52 -9.21 -6.11
CA ALA A 103 33.06 -9.65 -7.41
C ALA A 103 34.56 -9.95 -7.35
N ILE A 104 35.34 -9.05 -6.76
CA ILE A 104 36.79 -9.23 -6.59
C ILE A 104 37.07 -10.48 -5.74
N THR A 105 36.29 -10.68 -4.66
CA THR A 105 36.44 -11.84 -3.77
C THR A 105 36.13 -13.16 -4.48
N ILE A 106 35.02 -13.22 -5.23
CA ILE A 106 34.61 -14.43 -5.97
C ILE A 106 35.60 -14.73 -7.09
N MET A 107 36.03 -13.71 -7.84
CA MET A 107 37.00 -13.87 -8.92
C MET A 107 38.37 -14.31 -8.39
N ALA A 108 38.81 -13.80 -7.23
CA ALA A 108 40.06 -14.23 -6.60
C ALA A 108 40.01 -15.69 -6.10
N ALA A 109 38.84 -16.18 -5.69
CA ALA A 109 38.69 -17.52 -5.13
C ALA A 109 38.62 -18.63 -6.19
N ALA A 110 38.00 -18.38 -7.34
CA ALA A 110 37.70 -19.41 -8.34
C ALA A 110 37.83 -18.97 -9.81
N PRO A 111 38.93 -18.32 -10.24
CA PRO A 111 39.00 -17.76 -11.60
C PRO A 111 39.08 -18.82 -12.71
N GLN A 112 39.64 -20.00 -12.40
CA GLN A 112 39.96 -21.05 -13.40
C GLN A 112 38.96 -22.22 -13.42
N ALA A 113 37.95 -22.22 -12.54
CA ALA A 113 37.04 -23.35 -12.35
C ALA A 113 35.58 -22.93 -12.56
N PRO A 114 35.03 -23.02 -13.80
CA PRO A 114 33.65 -22.63 -14.12
C PRO A 114 32.60 -23.30 -13.22
N TRP A 115 32.81 -24.58 -12.90
CA TRP A 115 31.95 -25.38 -12.04
C TRP A 115 31.86 -24.88 -10.59
N MET A 116 32.81 -24.06 -10.14
CA MET A 116 32.78 -23.40 -8.84
C MET A 116 32.36 -21.93 -8.97
N PHE A 117 32.81 -21.26 -10.03
CA PHE A 117 32.57 -19.84 -10.29
C PHE A 117 31.08 -19.49 -10.45
N PHE A 118 30.36 -20.16 -11.37
CA PHE A 118 28.94 -19.84 -11.59
C PHE A 118 28.05 -20.17 -10.38
N PRO A 119 28.23 -21.29 -9.67
CA PRO A 119 27.51 -21.53 -8.43
C PRO A 119 27.78 -20.52 -7.31
N MET A 120 29.02 -20.01 -7.19
CA MET A 120 29.33 -18.94 -6.22
C MET A 120 28.57 -17.65 -6.52
N ILE A 121 28.52 -17.24 -7.80
CA ILE A 121 27.75 -16.07 -8.24
C ILE A 121 26.25 -16.31 -8.02
N ALA A 122 25.74 -17.47 -8.39
CA ALA A 122 24.34 -17.85 -8.19
C ALA A 122 23.95 -17.83 -6.70
N LEU A 123 24.82 -18.34 -5.81
CA LEU A 123 24.61 -18.31 -4.36
C LEU A 123 24.60 -16.86 -3.84
N TRP A 124 25.55 -16.03 -4.27
CA TRP A 124 25.60 -14.62 -3.87
C TRP A 124 24.32 -13.88 -4.27
N ILE A 125 23.89 -14.03 -5.54
CA ILE A 125 22.66 -13.41 -6.04
C ILE A 125 21.44 -13.96 -5.28
N GLY A 126 21.39 -15.25 -5.01
CA GLY A 126 20.30 -15.86 -4.24
C GLY A 126 20.22 -15.31 -2.81
N LEU A 127 21.35 -15.15 -2.13
CA LEU A 127 21.41 -14.53 -0.80
C LEU A 127 21.00 -13.05 -0.86
N CYS A 128 21.51 -12.29 -1.82
CA CYS A 128 21.15 -10.89 -2.03
C CYS A 128 19.65 -10.71 -2.28
N SER A 129 19.06 -11.50 -3.19
CA SER A 129 17.62 -11.47 -3.49
C SER A 129 16.75 -11.92 -2.32
N GLY A 130 17.21 -12.91 -1.55
CA GLY A 130 16.53 -13.34 -0.33
C GLY A 130 16.54 -12.26 0.75
N PHE A 131 17.71 -11.74 1.11
CA PHE A 131 17.83 -10.67 2.10
C PHE A 131 17.11 -9.38 1.68
N ALA A 132 17.10 -9.06 0.39
CA ALA A 132 16.38 -7.92 -0.15
C ALA A 132 14.86 -7.99 0.11
N THR A 133 14.30 -9.19 0.31
CA THR A 133 12.88 -9.38 0.64
C THR A 133 12.55 -8.99 2.09
N PHE A 134 13.56 -8.97 2.98
CA PHE A 134 13.37 -8.59 4.39
C PHE A 134 13.47 -7.10 4.66
N VAL A 135 13.93 -6.31 3.68
CA VAL A 135 14.12 -4.88 3.82
C VAL A 135 13.18 -4.16 2.85
N SER A 136 12.58 -3.06 3.28
CA SER A 136 11.68 -2.23 2.46
C SER A 136 12.43 -1.13 1.71
N ASN A 137 11.75 -0.50 0.75
CA ASN A 137 12.21 0.70 0.04
C ASN A 137 13.54 0.49 -0.71
N PHE A 138 14.31 1.56 -0.92
CA PHE A 138 15.55 1.47 -1.72
C PHE A 138 16.69 0.70 -1.04
N ARG A 139 16.55 0.31 0.23
CA ARG A 139 17.46 -0.62 0.88
C ARG A 139 17.40 -2.01 0.24
N SER A 140 16.20 -2.47 -0.11
CA SER A 140 15.98 -3.70 -0.90
C SER A 140 16.71 -3.61 -2.25
N TYR A 141 16.60 -2.45 -2.90
CA TYR A 141 17.26 -2.17 -4.17
C TYR A 141 18.80 -2.25 -4.07
N ALA A 142 19.42 -1.76 -2.98
CA ALA A 142 20.86 -1.86 -2.78
C ALA A 142 21.37 -3.30 -2.70
N LEU A 143 20.65 -4.17 -1.96
CA LEU A 143 21.00 -5.58 -1.83
C LEU A 143 20.90 -6.31 -3.18
N VAL A 144 19.82 -6.09 -3.91
CA VAL A 144 19.64 -6.63 -5.26
C VAL A 144 20.74 -6.13 -6.21
N LEU A 145 21.05 -4.83 -6.15
CA LEU A 145 22.10 -4.19 -6.93
C LEU A 145 23.48 -4.78 -6.64
N ALA A 146 23.78 -5.09 -5.38
CA ALA A 146 25.01 -5.79 -5.03
C ALA A 146 25.12 -7.15 -5.75
N GLY A 147 24.02 -7.88 -5.84
CA GLY A 147 23.94 -9.16 -6.56
C GLY A 147 24.24 -9.01 -8.05
N TYR A 148 23.48 -8.17 -8.78
CA TYR A 148 23.68 -8.06 -10.23
C TYR A 148 24.93 -7.28 -10.63
N THR A 149 25.40 -6.32 -9.82
CA THR A 149 26.67 -5.64 -10.08
C THR A 149 27.84 -6.61 -9.95
N CYS A 150 27.79 -7.49 -8.94
CA CYS A 150 28.77 -8.55 -8.78
C CYS A 150 28.86 -9.42 -10.04
N SER A 151 27.70 -9.87 -10.56
CA SER A 151 27.63 -10.64 -11.79
C SER A 151 28.17 -9.88 -13.00
N ILE A 152 27.79 -8.62 -13.20
CA ILE A 152 28.27 -7.81 -14.34
C ILE A 152 29.80 -7.66 -14.31
N ILE A 153 30.39 -7.36 -13.14
CA ILE A 153 31.86 -7.26 -13.00
C ILE A 153 32.52 -8.61 -13.27
N CYS A 154 31.99 -9.68 -12.70
CA CYS A 154 32.51 -11.04 -12.89
C CYS A 154 32.47 -11.46 -14.36
N MET A 155 31.35 -11.23 -15.05
CA MET A 155 31.21 -11.57 -16.48
C MET A 155 32.10 -10.69 -17.37
N GLY A 156 32.29 -9.40 -17.02
CA GLY A 156 33.18 -8.51 -17.76
C GLY A 156 34.67 -8.83 -17.59
N ALA A 157 35.06 -9.40 -16.45
CA ALA A 157 36.43 -9.82 -16.17
C ALA A 157 36.69 -11.31 -16.43
N ALA A 158 35.69 -12.11 -16.82
CA ALA A 158 35.83 -13.56 -16.96
C ALA A 158 36.86 -13.98 -18.02
N SER A 159 37.05 -13.19 -19.08
CA SER A 159 38.07 -13.43 -20.10
C SER A 159 39.48 -13.10 -19.63
N ASN A 160 39.63 -12.11 -18.73
CA ASN A 160 40.91 -11.64 -18.18
C ASN A 160 40.78 -11.41 -16.66
N PRO A 161 40.83 -12.47 -15.83
CA PRO A 161 40.58 -12.39 -14.40
C PRO A 161 41.49 -11.42 -13.65
N ASP A 162 42.74 -11.26 -14.08
CA ASP A 162 43.72 -10.35 -13.47
C ASP A 162 43.27 -8.88 -13.52
N ASN A 163 42.39 -8.52 -14.47
CA ASN A 163 41.90 -7.16 -14.65
C ASN A 163 40.62 -6.86 -13.85
N VAL A 164 40.15 -7.77 -13.00
CA VAL A 164 38.87 -7.62 -12.27
C VAL A 164 38.80 -6.33 -11.43
N PHE A 165 39.93 -5.91 -10.85
CA PHE A 165 40.00 -4.67 -10.08
C PHE A 165 39.74 -3.45 -10.96
N MET A 166 40.36 -3.37 -12.14
CA MET A 166 40.14 -2.26 -13.08
C MET A 166 38.71 -2.28 -13.61
N VAL A 167 38.18 -3.45 -13.97
CA VAL A 167 36.77 -3.58 -14.37
C VAL A 167 35.87 -3.03 -13.26
N ALA A 168 36.07 -3.44 -12.00
CA ALA A 168 35.31 -2.93 -10.86
C ALA A 168 35.44 -1.41 -10.68
N MET A 169 36.64 -0.85 -10.85
CA MET A 169 36.90 0.59 -10.79
C MET A 169 36.17 1.34 -11.92
N SER A 170 36.26 0.88 -13.16
CA SER A 170 35.54 1.47 -14.30
C SER A 170 34.03 1.48 -14.03
N ARG A 171 33.47 0.35 -13.54
CA ARG A 171 32.06 0.26 -13.12
C ARG A 171 31.70 1.29 -12.05
N GLY A 172 32.52 1.44 -11.02
CA GLY A 172 32.35 2.43 -9.97
C GLY A 172 32.29 3.85 -10.55
N THR A 173 33.25 4.19 -11.42
CA THR A 173 33.36 5.49 -12.07
C THR A 173 32.11 5.82 -12.90
N TYR A 174 31.63 4.91 -13.76
CA TYR A 174 30.42 5.14 -14.56
C TYR A 174 29.18 5.38 -13.69
N ILE A 175 29.06 4.62 -12.60
CA ILE A 175 27.90 4.69 -11.72
C ILE A 175 27.90 6.01 -10.93
N VAL A 176 29.06 6.40 -10.38
CA VAL A 176 29.21 7.67 -9.68
C VAL A 176 28.97 8.83 -10.63
N LEU A 177 29.54 8.80 -11.84
CA LEU A 177 29.34 9.83 -12.86
C LEU A 177 27.85 10.00 -13.20
N GLY A 178 27.14 8.91 -13.51
CA GLY A 178 25.72 8.97 -13.82
C GLY A 178 24.87 9.48 -12.64
N VAL A 179 25.18 9.07 -11.41
CA VAL A 179 24.51 9.56 -10.20
C VAL A 179 24.74 11.07 -10.01
N LEU A 180 25.96 11.54 -10.19
CA LEU A 180 26.30 12.97 -10.05
C LEU A 180 25.60 13.82 -11.11
N CYS A 181 25.56 13.37 -12.37
CA CYS A 181 24.84 14.07 -13.44
C CYS A 181 23.33 14.13 -13.17
N GLU A 182 22.72 13.04 -12.70
CA GLU A 182 21.29 13.03 -12.32
C GLU A 182 21.02 13.99 -11.15
N ALA A 183 21.85 13.95 -10.11
CA ALA A 183 21.71 14.81 -8.94
C ALA A 183 21.91 16.29 -9.29
N PHE A 184 22.88 16.60 -10.15
CA PHE A 184 23.16 17.95 -10.64
C PHE A 184 21.98 18.51 -11.45
N MET A 185 21.45 17.75 -12.39
CA MET A 185 20.25 18.15 -13.13
C MET A 185 19.02 18.21 -12.23
N GLY A 186 18.94 17.35 -11.21
CA GLY A 186 17.95 17.42 -10.14
C GLY A 186 17.98 18.75 -9.39
N LEU A 187 19.18 19.31 -9.12
CA LEU A 187 19.38 20.60 -8.45
C LEU A 187 18.96 21.78 -9.34
N ILE A 188 19.35 21.78 -10.62
CA ILE A 188 19.02 22.87 -11.56
C ILE A 188 17.50 23.02 -11.73
N PHE A 189 16.79 21.89 -11.80
CA PHE A 189 15.34 21.87 -11.96
C PHE A 189 14.58 21.95 -10.62
N ALA A 190 15.26 22.16 -9.49
CA ALA A 190 14.66 22.25 -8.17
C ALA A 190 14.25 23.69 -7.81
N THR A 191 13.06 24.11 -8.25
CA THR A 191 12.41 25.32 -7.74
C THR A 191 11.24 24.97 -6.82
N ASN A 192 11.25 25.48 -5.57
CA ASN A 192 10.17 25.38 -4.55
C ASN A 192 9.71 23.97 -4.09
N GLN A 193 10.54 22.94 -4.22
CA GLN A 193 10.14 21.53 -3.98
C GLN A 193 9.81 21.17 -2.52
N GLU A 194 10.51 21.71 -1.51
CA GLU A 194 10.17 21.45 -0.10
C GLU A 194 8.72 21.86 0.21
N ARG A 195 8.29 23.00 -0.33
CA ARG A 195 6.89 23.47 -0.22
C ARG A 195 5.94 22.55 -0.97
N HIS A 196 6.32 22.06 -2.15
CA HIS A 196 5.50 21.13 -2.92
C HIS A 196 5.40 19.75 -2.25
N ALA A 197 6.46 19.21 -1.68
CA ALA A 197 6.46 17.94 -0.96
C ALA A 197 5.57 18.03 0.30
N ARG A 198 5.72 19.10 1.10
CA ARG A 198 4.83 19.38 2.24
C ARG A 198 3.38 19.55 1.82
N ALA A 199 3.12 20.33 0.77
CA ALA A 199 1.78 20.53 0.24
C ALA A 199 1.16 19.23 -0.28
N GLN A 200 1.95 18.39 -0.96
CA GLN A 200 1.49 17.10 -1.49
C GLN A 200 1.21 16.09 -0.36
N LEU A 201 2.06 16.04 0.67
CA LEU A 201 1.82 15.21 1.86
C LEU A 201 0.56 15.67 2.59
N ARG A 202 0.43 16.98 2.84
CA ARG A 202 -0.77 17.59 3.42
C ARG A 202 -2.02 17.25 2.63
N GLN A 203 -2.02 17.47 1.32
CA GLN A 203 -3.16 17.18 0.45
C GLN A 203 -3.56 15.71 0.49
N LYS A 204 -2.60 14.78 0.58
CA LYS A 204 -2.89 13.33 0.70
C LYS A 204 -3.51 12.98 2.05
N LEU A 205 -2.96 13.49 3.15
CA LEU A 205 -3.52 13.26 4.49
C LEU A 205 -4.91 13.90 4.63
N GLU A 206 -5.08 15.11 4.11
CA GLU A 206 -6.36 15.81 4.04
C GLU A 206 -7.38 14.99 3.22
N SER A 207 -6.98 14.50 2.05
CA SER A 207 -7.83 13.63 1.23
C SER A 207 -8.21 12.33 1.97
N ALA A 208 -7.29 11.75 2.74
CA ALA A 208 -7.56 10.56 3.54
C ALA A 208 -8.54 10.83 4.68
N LEU A 209 -8.39 11.95 5.40
CA LEU A 209 -9.31 12.38 6.45
C LEU A 209 -10.70 12.70 5.88
N VAL A 210 -10.78 13.45 4.78
CA VAL A 210 -12.05 13.75 4.11
C VAL A 210 -12.73 12.48 3.64
N LEU A 211 -11.98 11.54 3.07
CA LEU A 211 -12.51 10.25 2.61
C LEU A 211 -13.08 9.44 3.78
N VAL A 212 -12.36 9.33 4.90
CA VAL A 212 -12.87 8.61 6.07
C VAL A 212 -14.05 9.32 6.69
N THR A 213 -14.04 10.63 6.86
CA THR A 213 -15.18 11.37 7.42
C THR A 213 -16.43 11.26 6.54
N THR A 214 -16.27 11.33 5.21
CA THR A 214 -17.38 11.09 4.26
C THR A 214 -17.91 9.66 4.36
N THR A 215 -17.00 8.70 4.54
CA THR A 215 -17.34 7.30 4.76
C THR A 215 -18.10 7.11 6.08
N LEU A 216 -17.67 7.76 7.16
CA LEU A 216 -18.35 7.74 8.44
C LEU A 216 -19.75 8.36 8.34
N CYS A 217 -19.89 9.46 7.59
CA CYS A 217 -21.18 10.09 7.34
C CYS A 217 -22.15 9.14 6.63
N SER A 218 -21.70 8.40 5.60
CA SER A 218 -22.56 7.45 4.88
C SER A 218 -22.89 6.21 5.73
N LEU A 219 -21.97 5.78 6.61
CA LEU A 219 -22.21 4.69 7.56
C LEU A 219 -23.20 5.08 8.67
N LEU A 220 -23.06 6.27 9.25
CA LEU A 220 -23.95 6.79 10.30
C LEU A 220 -25.32 7.21 9.75
N GLY A 221 -25.38 7.68 8.50
CA GLY A 221 -26.63 8.00 7.82
C GLY A 221 -27.34 6.80 7.17
N GLU A 222 -26.86 5.59 7.42
CA GLU A 222 -27.44 4.32 6.94
C GLU A 222 -27.72 4.25 5.43
N GLU A 223 -26.88 4.88 4.61
CA GLU A 223 -27.08 4.86 3.16
C GLU A 223 -26.93 3.42 2.62
N ARG A 224 -27.86 3.01 1.75
CA ARG A 224 -27.84 1.66 1.15
C ARG A 224 -26.53 1.43 0.41
N GLY A 225 -25.77 0.42 0.85
CA GLY A 225 -24.48 0.06 0.26
C GLY A 225 -23.28 0.89 0.71
N ALA A 226 -23.46 1.86 1.63
CA ALA A 226 -22.39 2.64 2.23
C ALA A 226 -21.27 1.75 2.78
N LEU A 227 -21.66 0.67 3.46
CA LEU A 227 -20.74 -0.28 4.07
C LEU A 227 -19.86 -0.99 3.02
N ASN A 228 -20.38 -1.26 1.83
CA ASN A 228 -19.58 -1.83 0.73
C ASN A 228 -18.72 -0.77 0.03
N ALA A 229 -19.23 0.46 -0.13
CA ALA A 229 -18.48 1.58 -0.71
C ALA A 229 -17.30 2.00 0.19
N ALA A 230 -17.54 2.13 1.49
CA ALA A 230 -16.56 2.35 2.55
C ALA A 230 -15.42 1.34 2.51
N ARG A 231 -15.76 0.05 2.42
CA ARG A 231 -14.79 -1.05 2.35
C ARG A 231 -13.94 -1.01 1.07
N ARG A 232 -14.48 -0.50 -0.05
CA ARG A 232 -13.71 -0.27 -1.30
C ARG A 232 -12.76 0.92 -1.18
N GLN A 233 -13.18 1.99 -0.52
CA GLN A 233 -12.41 3.24 -0.38
C GLN A 233 -11.19 3.11 0.56
N PHE A 234 -11.20 2.14 1.49
CA PHE A 234 -10.06 1.84 2.37
C PHE A 234 -8.75 1.58 1.61
N GLY A 235 -8.84 1.03 0.40
CA GLY A 235 -7.67 0.69 -0.42
C GLY A 235 -6.82 1.88 -0.83
N THR A 236 -7.48 3.01 -1.12
CA THR A 236 -6.81 4.23 -1.56
C THR A 236 -5.96 4.83 -0.43
N ILE A 237 -6.47 4.78 0.81
CA ILE A 237 -5.82 5.35 2.01
C ILE A 237 -4.51 4.62 2.31
N LEU A 238 -4.48 3.31 2.13
CA LEU A 238 -3.33 2.48 2.51
C LEU A 238 -2.14 2.57 1.54
N THR A 239 -2.36 3.03 0.30
CA THR A 239 -1.26 3.26 -0.66
C THR A 239 -0.42 4.50 -0.36
N ILE A 240 -0.85 5.34 0.59
CA ILE A 240 -0.18 6.59 0.94
C ILE A 240 1.08 6.35 1.79
N ASN A 241 1.13 5.26 2.57
CA ASN A 241 2.22 4.98 3.53
C ASN A 241 3.62 4.93 2.88
N ASP A 242 3.76 4.24 1.75
CA ASP A 242 5.05 4.09 1.05
C ASP A 242 5.58 5.43 0.49
N GLN A 243 4.71 6.41 0.32
CA GLN A 243 5.07 7.72 -0.25
C GLN A 243 5.57 8.71 0.82
N ILE A 244 5.33 8.43 2.11
CA ILE A 244 5.73 9.30 3.22
C ILE A 244 7.25 9.28 3.38
N GLU A 245 7.91 8.12 3.25
CA GLU A 245 9.39 8.04 3.34
C GLU A 245 10.07 8.93 2.31
N PHE A 246 9.54 8.97 1.07
CA PHE A 246 10.12 9.80 0.01
C PHE A 246 9.86 11.29 0.23
N ALA A 247 8.68 11.64 0.76
CA ALA A 247 8.39 13.01 1.17
C ALA A 247 9.32 13.45 2.31
N GLU A 248 9.60 12.58 3.28
CA GLU A 248 10.52 12.85 4.40
C GLU A 248 11.95 13.14 3.92
N VAL A 249 12.45 12.35 2.97
CA VAL A 249 13.76 12.61 2.32
C VAL A 249 13.77 13.97 1.61
N GLU A 250 12.66 14.36 0.98
CA GLU A 250 12.53 15.63 0.25
C GLU A 250 12.35 16.85 1.16
N MET A 251 11.79 16.67 2.37
CA MET A 251 11.63 17.72 3.39
C MET A 251 12.91 17.97 4.21
N GLY A 252 13.88 17.07 4.13
CA GLY A 252 15.20 17.19 4.79
C GLY A 252 15.25 16.64 6.22
N PRO A 253 16.43 16.64 6.87
CA PRO A 253 16.68 15.96 8.14
C PRO A 253 16.08 16.66 9.38
N HIS A 254 15.18 17.64 9.20
CA HIS A 254 14.77 18.57 10.24
C HIS A 254 13.26 18.51 10.50
N GLY A 255 12.82 17.54 11.29
CA GLY A 255 11.45 17.45 11.83
C GLY A 255 10.92 16.01 11.83
N HIS A 256 9.99 15.73 12.76
CA HIS A 256 9.27 14.45 12.85
C HIS A 256 7.93 14.49 12.09
N GLU A 257 7.80 15.40 11.11
CA GLU A 257 6.60 15.57 10.28
C GLU A 257 6.18 14.25 9.59
N GLY A 258 7.17 13.44 9.16
CA GLY A 258 6.94 12.12 8.57
C GLY A 258 6.46 11.06 9.58
N ASP A 259 6.94 11.10 10.83
CA ASP A 259 6.49 10.21 11.91
C ASP A 259 5.02 10.49 12.26
N HIS A 260 4.65 11.77 12.40
CA HIS A 260 3.26 12.19 12.59
C HIS A 260 2.36 11.86 11.40
N ALA A 261 2.83 12.02 10.17
CA ALA A 261 2.07 11.61 8.99
C ALA A 261 1.74 10.11 8.99
N ARG A 262 2.70 9.26 9.41
CA ARG A 262 2.46 7.81 9.56
C ARG A 262 1.50 7.51 10.71
N ALA A 263 1.61 8.22 11.83
CA ALA A 263 0.67 8.12 12.95
C ALA A 263 -0.76 8.55 12.55
N ALA A 264 -0.91 9.62 11.79
CA ALA A 264 -2.17 10.09 11.24
C ALA A 264 -2.83 9.01 10.36
N LEU A 265 -2.09 8.40 9.44
CA LEU A 265 -2.62 7.30 8.62
C LEU A 265 -3.03 6.07 9.45
N ALA A 266 -2.27 5.74 10.49
CA ALA A 266 -2.62 4.66 11.40
C ALA A 266 -3.91 4.98 12.18
N ALA A 267 -4.07 6.22 12.65
CA ALA A 267 -5.27 6.70 13.30
C ALA A 267 -6.48 6.70 12.36
N VAL A 268 -6.32 7.15 11.11
CA VAL A 268 -7.34 7.07 10.05
C VAL A 268 -7.76 5.61 9.79
N SER A 269 -6.80 4.68 9.80
CA SER A 269 -7.09 3.25 9.63
C SER A 269 -7.85 2.65 10.82
N ALA A 270 -7.47 3.03 12.04
CA ALA A 270 -8.18 2.64 13.27
C ALA A 270 -9.60 3.20 13.29
N LEU A 271 -9.75 4.48 12.91
CA LEU A 271 -11.01 5.19 12.82
C LEU A 271 -11.98 4.51 11.86
N LEU A 272 -11.52 4.16 10.65
CA LEU A 272 -12.37 3.45 9.70
C LEU A 272 -12.80 2.08 10.24
N SER A 273 -11.89 1.35 10.90
CA SER A 273 -12.25 0.08 11.54
C SER A 273 -13.28 0.25 12.66
N ARG A 274 -13.22 1.33 13.44
CA ARG A 274 -14.28 1.66 14.41
C ARG A 274 -15.59 2.04 13.73
N GLY A 275 -15.52 2.79 12.63
CA GLY A 275 -16.67 3.11 11.79
C GLY A 275 -17.41 1.86 11.32
N PHE A 276 -16.69 0.83 10.88
CA PHE A 276 -17.30 -0.47 10.55
C PHE A 276 -17.96 -1.11 11.78
N GLY A 277 -17.28 -1.14 12.93
CA GLY A 277 -17.87 -1.66 14.17
C GLY A 277 -19.15 -0.92 14.58
N MET A 278 -19.20 0.39 14.40
CA MET A 278 -20.38 1.21 14.66
C MET A 278 -21.53 0.86 13.70
N ALA A 279 -21.25 0.77 12.41
CA ALA A 279 -22.26 0.41 11.41
C ALA A 279 -22.83 -1.00 11.65
N MET A 280 -22.02 -1.94 12.15
CA MET A 280 -22.53 -3.26 12.55
C MET A 280 -23.47 -3.17 13.76
N ARG A 281 -23.22 -2.25 14.70
CA ARG A 281 -24.07 -2.07 15.89
C ARG A 281 -25.41 -1.43 15.53
N LEU A 282 -25.41 -0.43 14.65
CA LEU A 282 -26.65 0.17 14.14
C LEU A 282 -27.59 -0.85 13.46
N GLN A 283 -27.02 -1.91 12.85
CA GLN A 283 -27.79 -3.00 12.24
C GLN A 283 -28.34 -4.03 13.23
N VAL A 284 -27.77 -4.13 14.43
CA VAL A 284 -28.05 -5.22 15.39
C VAL A 284 -28.82 -4.74 16.60
N LEU A 285 -28.55 -3.51 17.04
CA LEU A 285 -29.14 -2.91 18.23
C LEU A 285 -30.32 -2.03 17.82
N ASN A 286 -31.28 -1.88 18.72
CA ASN A 286 -32.31 -0.86 18.56
C ASN A 286 -31.64 0.52 18.66
N HIS A 287 -31.86 1.38 17.66
CA HIS A 287 -31.33 2.73 17.63
C HIS A 287 -32.43 3.79 17.49
N ASN A 288 -33.71 3.39 17.60
CA ASN A 288 -34.86 4.28 17.57
C ASN A 288 -35.04 5.05 18.89
N HIS A 289 -33.94 5.56 19.45
CA HIS A 289 -33.96 6.36 20.68
C HIS A 289 -33.89 7.85 20.33
N PRO A 290 -34.80 8.69 20.85
CA PRO A 290 -34.86 10.11 20.48
C PRO A 290 -33.61 10.90 20.86
N ALA A 291 -32.92 10.55 21.96
CA ALA A 291 -31.68 11.20 22.35
C ALA A 291 -30.50 10.79 21.47
N PHE A 292 -30.41 9.50 21.12
CA PHE A 292 -29.41 9.00 20.19
C PHE A 292 -29.58 9.57 18.78
N THR A 293 -30.79 9.55 18.21
CA THR A 293 -31.05 10.08 16.85
C THR A 293 -30.73 11.56 16.75
N LYS A 294 -31.15 12.36 17.74
CA LYS A 294 -30.81 13.79 17.80
C LYS A 294 -29.29 14.02 17.82
N THR A 295 -28.57 13.30 18.69
CA THR A 295 -27.12 13.46 18.81
C THR A 295 -26.40 12.97 17.55
N ALA A 296 -26.86 11.87 16.95
CA ALA A 296 -26.35 11.34 15.70
C ALA A 296 -26.56 12.32 14.54
N ASP A 297 -27.71 12.98 14.45
CA ASP A 297 -28.01 14.00 13.44
C ASP A 297 -27.12 15.25 13.59
N GLU A 298 -26.87 15.70 14.83
CA GLU A 298 -25.94 16.79 15.12
C GLU A 298 -24.49 16.43 14.70
N ILE A 299 -24.05 15.22 15.01
CA ILE A 299 -22.74 14.71 14.59
C ILE A 299 -22.67 14.55 13.07
N LEU A 300 -23.74 14.05 12.42
CA LEU A 300 -23.82 13.97 10.96
C LEU A 300 -23.72 15.35 10.31
N ALA A 301 -24.36 16.37 10.88
CA ALA A 301 -24.24 17.75 10.41
C ALA A 301 -22.79 18.26 10.55
N PHE A 302 -22.14 17.98 11.68
CA PHE A 302 -20.72 18.29 11.88
C PHE A 302 -19.81 17.58 10.85
N LEU A 303 -19.97 16.26 10.66
CA LEU A 303 -19.17 15.48 9.71
C LEU A 303 -19.38 15.93 8.25
N LYS A 304 -20.58 16.41 7.89
CA LYS A 304 -20.86 16.99 6.56
C LYS A 304 -20.12 18.31 6.32
N GLN A 305 -19.92 19.12 7.36
CA GLN A 305 -19.20 20.39 7.28
C GLN A 305 -17.67 20.22 7.39
N PHE A 306 -17.22 19.09 7.95
CA PHE A 306 -15.80 18.81 8.18
C PHE A 306 -14.90 18.99 6.95
N PRO A 307 -15.24 18.49 5.73
CA PRO A 307 -14.38 18.67 4.55
C PRO A 307 -14.15 20.13 4.16
N GLN A 308 -15.07 21.04 4.52
CA GLN A 308 -14.96 22.47 4.22
C GLN A 308 -14.15 23.21 5.29
N ARG A 309 -14.17 22.73 6.54
CA ARG A 309 -13.46 23.36 7.67
C ARG A 309 -12.00 22.90 7.81
N LEU A 310 -11.68 21.66 7.41
CA LEU A 310 -10.32 21.09 7.55
C LEU A 310 -9.20 21.86 6.80
N PRO A 311 -9.42 22.43 5.60
CA PRO A 311 -8.38 23.16 4.88
C PRO A 311 -7.91 24.44 5.59
N ASP A 312 -8.77 25.06 6.40
CA ASP A 312 -8.47 26.27 7.17
C ASP A 312 -7.75 25.90 8.48
N GLN A 313 -6.46 26.26 8.59
CA GLN A 313 -5.65 25.96 9.78
C GLN A 313 -6.19 26.62 11.04
N ASN A 314 -6.82 27.79 10.92
CA ASN A 314 -7.38 28.50 12.08
C ASN A 314 -8.64 27.81 12.63
N ALA A 315 -9.29 26.97 11.83
CA ALA A 315 -10.49 26.24 12.22
C ALA A 315 -10.19 24.92 12.96
N VAL A 316 -8.95 24.41 12.93
CA VAL A 316 -8.58 23.12 13.55
C VAL A 316 -8.80 23.10 15.07
N PRO A 317 -8.38 24.13 15.85
CA PRO A 317 -8.66 24.16 17.29
C PRO A 317 -10.16 24.17 17.60
N ALA A 318 -10.97 24.88 16.79
CA ALA A 318 -12.42 24.88 16.93
C ALA A 318 -13.04 23.51 16.60
N LEU A 319 -12.54 22.81 15.58
CA LEU A 319 -12.96 21.44 15.25
C LEU A 319 -12.66 20.46 16.40
N LEU A 320 -11.49 20.59 17.03
CA LEU A 320 -11.12 19.76 18.19
C LEU A 320 -12.01 20.06 19.40
N ALA A 321 -12.37 21.33 19.63
CA ALA A 321 -13.30 21.72 20.68
C ALA A 321 -14.72 21.16 20.43
N ASP A 322 -15.24 21.26 19.20
CA ASP A 322 -16.53 20.68 18.81
C ASP A 322 -16.55 19.15 19.04
N LEU A 323 -15.48 18.45 18.64
CA LEU A 323 -15.33 17.01 18.87
C LEU A 323 -15.29 16.65 20.35
N GLN A 324 -14.58 17.44 21.16
CA GLN A 324 -14.52 17.22 22.60
C GLN A 324 -15.91 17.40 23.24
N HIS A 325 -16.66 18.41 22.81
CA HIS A 325 -18.05 18.62 23.25
C HIS A 325 -18.95 17.41 22.94
N PHE A 326 -18.92 16.91 21.70
CA PHE A 326 -19.70 15.71 21.34
C PHE A 326 -19.25 14.46 22.10
N ARG A 327 -17.96 14.32 22.40
CA ARG A 327 -17.45 13.21 23.23
C ARG A 327 -17.96 13.30 24.66
N ASP A 328 -18.07 14.50 25.23
CA ASP A 328 -18.59 14.69 26.58
C ASP A 328 -20.10 14.42 26.63
N ILE A 329 -20.86 14.79 25.60
CA ILE A 329 -22.26 14.37 25.43
C ILE A 329 -22.37 12.84 25.38
N CYS A 330 -21.53 12.17 24.57
CA CYS A 330 -21.53 10.71 24.49
C CYS A 330 -21.19 10.06 25.83
N ARG A 331 -20.27 10.64 26.61
CA ARG A 331 -19.90 10.15 27.95
C ARG A 331 -21.06 10.31 28.94
N LEU A 332 -21.79 11.42 28.86
CA LEU A 332 -22.96 11.69 29.70
C LEU A 332 -24.04 10.62 29.46
N TYR A 333 -24.42 10.38 28.20
CA TYR A 333 -25.44 9.37 27.89
C TYR A 333 -24.96 7.92 28.06
N ALA A 334 -23.65 7.66 27.94
CA ALA A 334 -23.06 6.34 28.21
C ALA A 334 -23.04 5.99 29.71
N ALA A 335 -23.03 7.00 30.59
CA ALA A 335 -23.04 6.79 32.02
C ALA A 335 -24.33 6.07 32.44
N PRO A 336 -24.25 5.03 33.30
CA PRO A 336 -25.46 4.39 33.81
C PRO A 336 -26.27 5.42 34.61
N HIS A 337 -27.48 5.74 34.16
CA HIS A 337 -28.35 6.68 34.85
C HIS A 337 -28.88 6.00 36.12
N ARG A 338 -28.78 6.69 37.26
CA ARG A 338 -29.35 6.25 38.52
C ARG A 338 -30.79 6.80 38.58
N GLU A 339 -31.79 5.94 38.58
CA GLU A 339 -33.21 6.34 38.76
C GLU A 339 -33.46 7.12 40.06
N SER A 340 -32.52 7.07 41.03
CA SER A 340 -32.63 7.82 42.28
C SER A 340 -32.08 9.25 42.27
N ASP A 341 -31.34 9.70 41.24
CA ASP A 341 -30.74 11.06 41.26
C ASP A 341 -31.68 12.16 40.72
N VAL A 342 -32.90 11.81 40.30
CA VAL A 342 -33.98 12.77 40.02
C VAL A 342 -34.85 13.04 41.27
N ARG A 343 -34.51 12.45 42.42
CA ARG A 343 -35.21 12.68 43.70
C ARG A 343 -34.26 13.10 44.82
N SER A 344 -33.71 14.30 44.71
CA SER A 344 -33.61 15.28 45.82
C SER A 344 -32.79 16.51 45.40
N ASP A 345 -33.43 17.68 45.42
CA ASP A 345 -32.83 19.00 45.69
C ASP A 345 -32.32 19.89 44.54
N LEU A 346 -32.71 19.70 43.27
CA LEU A 346 -32.49 20.72 42.23
C LEU A 346 -33.80 21.15 41.58
N GLU A 347 -34.01 22.48 41.53
CA GLU A 347 -35.18 23.11 40.90
C GLU A 347 -35.33 22.66 39.43
N PRO A 348 -36.58 22.54 38.93
CA PRO A 348 -36.82 22.08 37.57
C PRO A 348 -36.21 23.04 36.54
N ILE A 349 -35.41 22.51 35.62
CA ILE A 349 -34.99 23.24 34.42
C ILE A 349 -36.25 23.48 33.54
N PRO A 350 -36.60 24.73 33.17
CA PRO A 350 -37.78 24.99 32.36
C PRO A 350 -37.64 24.37 30.96
N GLY A 351 -38.56 23.47 30.59
CA GLY A 351 -38.67 22.93 29.22
C GLY A 351 -38.43 21.42 29.05
N LEU A 352 -38.18 20.68 30.13
CA LEU A 352 -38.14 19.21 30.12
C LEU A 352 -39.45 18.67 30.71
N GLU A 353 -40.24 17.95 29.90
CA GLU A 353 -41.45 17.28 30.39
C GLU A 353 -41.08 16.15 31.39
N PRO A 354 -41.84 15.98 32.48
CA PRO A 354 -41.61 14.90 33.44
C PRO A 354 -41.93 13.55 32.79
N PHE A 355 -41.02 12.59 32.92
CA PHE A 355 -41.23 11.20 32.48
C PHE A 355 -42.37 10.56 33.31
N ASP A 356 -43.43 10.17 32.62
CA ASP A 356 -44.60 9.48 33.19
C ASP A 356 -44.22 8.02 33.51
N GLN A 357 -44.46 7.61 34.77
CA GLN A 357 -44.13 6.28 35.30
C GLN A 357 -45.33 5.35 35.09
N THR A 358 -45.27 4.47 34.09
CA THR A 358 -46.13 3.27 34.06
C THR A 358 -45.37 2.06 33.49
N ASP A 359 -45.35 0.98 34.26
CA ASP A 359 -44.88 -0.39 33.96
C ASP A 359 -43.46 -0.55 33.37
N GLU A 360 -42.47 -0.66 34.25
CA GLU A 360 -41.08 -1.02 33.91
C GLU A 360 -40.94 -2.51 33.52
N GLY A 361 -41.20 -2.81 32.25
CA GLY A 361 -40.93 -4.10 31.65
C GLY A 361 -39.45 -4.32 31.31
N GLN A 362 -39.02 -5.59 31.24
CA GLN A 362 -37.68 -6.01 30.78
C GLN A 362 -37.30 -5.42 29.39
N GLU A 363 -38.30 -5.14 28.53
CA GLU A 363 -38.11 -4.53 27.21
C GLU A 363 -37.56 -3.08 27.29
N MET A 364 -37.99 -2.28 28.27
CA MET A 364 -37.54 -0.88 28.41
C MET A 364 -36.12 -0.78 29.01
N GLN A 365 -35.69 -1.81 29.76
CA GLN A 365 -34.32 -1.94 30.29
C GLN A 365 -33.31 -2.35 29.20
N GLU A 366 -33.71 -3.27 28.30
CA GLU A 366 -32.88 -3.69 27.15
C GLU A 366 -32.67 -2.53 26.16
N ASP A 367 -33.72 -1.76 25.88
CA ASP A 367 -33.67 -0.58 25.03
C ASP A 367 -32.71 0.51 25.57
N ARG A 368 -32.72 0.79 26.88
CA ARG A 368 -31.77 1.73 27.51
C ARG A 368 -30.31 1.25 27.47
N LEU A 369 -30.07 -0.07 27.51
CA LEU A 369 -28.73 -0.63 27.41
C LEU A 369 -28.18 -0.52 25.98
N ASP A 370 -29.02 -0.80 24.99
CA ASP A 370 -28.65 -0.68 23.58
C ASP A 370 -28.30 0.78 23.22
N GLU A 371 -29.06 1.76 23.74
CA GLU A 371 -28.73 3.18 23.66
C GLU A 371 -27.33 3.50 24.26
N ARG A 372 -27.03 3.02 25.47
CA ARG A 372 -25.72 3.22 26.11
C ARG A 372 -24.58 2.61 25.30
N ILE A 373 -24.77 1.42 24.73
CA ILE A 373 -23.79 0.74 23.88
C ILE A 373 -23.46 1.58 22.63
N LEU A 374 -24.49 2.18 22.02
CA LEU A 374 -24.33 3.06 20.87
C LEU A 374 -23.55 4.33 21.23
N PHE A 375 -23.85 4.98 22.36
CA PHE A 375 -23.11 6.16 22.82
C PHE A 375 -21.65 5.87 23.19
N VAL A 376 -21.37 4.74 23.84
CA VAL A 376 -19.99 4.29 24.10
C VAL A 376 -19.22 4.14 22.78
N SER A 377 -19.85 3.50 21.80
CA SER A 377 -19.26 3.26 20.48
C SER A 377 -19.00 4.55 19.71
N LEU A 378 -19.94 5.50 19.77
CA LEU A 378 -19.86 6.79 19.10
C LEU A 378 -18.78 7.68 19.73
N GLY A 379 -18.73 7.78 21.06
CA GLY A 379 -17.69 8.54 21.76
C GLY A 379 -16.28 7.98 21.56
N GLU A 380 -16.16 6.65 21.43
CA GLU A 380 -14.93 5.95 21.03
C GLU A 380 -14.48 6.30 19.60
N LEU A 381 -15.42 6.38 18.66
CA LEU A 381 -15.18 6.73 17.25
C LEU A 381 -14.74 8.18 17.10
N LEU A 382 -15.42 9.12 17.78
CA LEU A 382 -15.03 10.53 17.79
C LEU A 382 -13.65 10.75 18.42
N GLY A 383 -13.27 9.94 19.41
CA GLY A 383 -11.92 9.98 20.00
C GLY A 383 -10.81 9.59 19.02
N ASP A 384 -11.04 8.60 18.15
CA ASP A 384 -10.08 8.24 17.10
C ASP A 384 -9.98 9.31 16.01
N LEU A 385 -11.10 9.99 15.71
CA LEU A 385 -11.10 11.13 14.79
C LEU A 385 -10.32 12.32 15.35
N GLU A 386 -10.48 12.61 16.64
CA GLU A 386 -9.70 13.63 17.34
C GLU A 386 -8.20 13.32 17.29
N GLN A 387 -7.80 12.05 17.55
CA GLN A 387 -6.41 11.65 17.44
C GLN A 387 -5.88 11.81 16.01
N ALA A 388 -6.65 11.42 14.99
CA ALA A 388 -6.24 11.55 13.60
C ALA A 388 -6.04 13.02 13.18
N ILE A 389 -6.87 13.94 13.69
CA ILE A 389 -6.74 15.39 13.44
C ILE A 389 -5.50 15.96 14.15
N LYS A 390 -5.24 15.56 15.40
CA LYS A 390 -4.03 15.99 16.13
C LYS A 390 -2.74 15.58 15.43
N GLU A 391 -2.66 14.33 14.97
CA GLU A 391 -1.49 13.84 14.22
C GLU A 391 -1.37 14.52 12.85
N TYR A 392 -2.50 14.81 12.19
CA TYR A 392 -2.49 15.61 10.96
C TYR A 392 -1.96 17.03 11.21
N GLU A 393 -2.45 17.73 12.23
CA GLU A 393 -2.00 19.06 12.59
C GLU A 393 -0.49 19.07 12.89
N ALA A 394 -0.03 18.12 13.71
CA ALA A 394 1.39 17.92 14.03
C ALA A 394 2.26 17.62 12.80
N SER A 395 1.70 16.99 11.75
CA SER A 395 2.41 16.76 10.49
C SER A 395 2.52 18.01 9.60
N THR A 396 1.69 19.04 9.82
CA THR A 396 1.67 20.24 8.96
C THR A 396 2.71 21.31 9.32
N HIS A 397 3.31 21.23 10.51
CA HIS A 397 4.27 22.20 10.99
C HIS A 397 5.37 21.54 11.83
N ARG A 398 6.54 22.18 11.87
CA ARG A 398 7.67 21.68 12.67
C ARG A 398 7.46 22.00 14.15
N ILE A 399 7.34 20.97 14.97
CA ILE A 399 7.35 21.06 16.44
C ILE A 399 8.81 21.09 16.93
N LYS A 400 9.18 22.11 17.71
CA LYS A 400 10.55 22.23 18.27
C LYS A 400 10.71 21.29 19.47
N GLY A 401 11.76 20.46 19.47
CA GLY A 401 12.09 19.56 20.58
C GLY A 401 11.26 18.27 20.63
N ASP A 402 10.55 17.97 19.54
CA ASP A 402 9.84 16.71 19.42
C ASP A 402 10.82 15.53 19.22
N HIS A 403 10.49 14.39 19.82
CA HIS A 403 11.24 13.13 19.77
C HIS A 403 10.32 11.95 19.43
N PHE A 404 9.12 12.24 18.91
CA PHE A 404 8.15 11.23 18.54
C PHE A 404 8.67 10.38 17.38
N HIS A 405 8.61 9.06 17.57
CA HIS A 405 9.00 8.07 16.57
C HIS A 405 7.90 7.04 16.38
N PHE A 406 7.42 6.89 15.15
CA PHE A 406 6.33 5.98 14.85
C PHE A 406 6.77 4.86 13.89
N GLN A 407 7.10 3.69 14.44
CA GLN A 407 7.49 2.53 13.62
C GLN A 407 6.29 1.65 13.29
N LEU A 408 5.97 1.52 12.00
CA LEU A 408 5.14 0.42 11.51
C LEU A 408 6.02 -0.84 11.43
N GLU A 409 5.69 -1.89 12.19
CA GLU A 409 6.32 -3.20 12.01
C GLU A 409 5.93 -3.76 10.64
N THR A 410 6.89 -3.85 9.73
CA THR A 410 6.71 -4.50 8.42
C THR A 410 6.76 -6.02 8.57
N HIS A 411 5.80 -6.71 7.95
CA HIS A 411 5.74 -8.16 7.96
C HIS A 411 6.90 -8.74 7.13
N ARG A 412 7.71 -9.62 7.75
CA ARG A 412 8.84 -10.30 7.11
C ARG A 412 8.44 -11.69 6.69
N ASP A 413 8.39 -11.94 5.38
CA ASP A 413 8.03 -13.23 4.82
C ASP A 413 9.27 -14.04 4.43
N THR A 414 9.63 -15.00 5.27
CA THR A 414 10.80 -15.86 5.06
C THR A 414 10.63 -16.80 3.87
N ARG A 415 9.41 -17.21 3.56
CA ARG A 415 9.13 -18.11 2.43
C ARG A 415 9.31 -17.37 1.11
N GLU A 416 8.76 -16.16 1.01
CA GLU A 416 8.99 -15.30 -0.17
C GLU A 416 10.48 -15.02 -0.36
N ALA A 417 11.22 -14.75 0.73
CA ALA A 417 12.66 -14.52 0.67
C ALA A 417 13.41 -15.73 0.08
N VAL A 418 13.14 -16.94 0.56
CA VAL A 418 13.77 -18.17 0.04
C VAL A 418 13.37 -18.42 -1.42
N HIS A 419 12.10 -18.24 -1.79
CA HIS A 419 11.65 -18.40 -3.17
C HIS A 419 12.34 -17.42 -4.11
N ASN A 420 12.42 -16.13 -3.73
CA ASN A 420 13.07 -15.10 -4.54
C ASN A 420 14.56 -15.36 -4.70
N GLY A 421 15.24 -15.79 -3.62
CA GLY A 421 16.63 -16.20 -3.65
C GLY A 421 16.87 -17.40 -4.57
N LEU A 422 16.08 -18.47 -4.43
CA LEU A 422 16.24 -19.67 -5.24
C LEU A 422 15.94 -19.40 -6.73
N ARG A 423 14.92 -18.60 -7.04
CA ARG A 423 14.62 -18.18 -8.43
C ARG A 423 15.80 -17.42 -9.06
N GLY A 424 16.38 -16.47 -8.33
CA GLY A 424 17.55 -15.72 -8.80
C GLY A 424 18.76 -16.61 -9.04
N ALA A 425 19.06 -17.52 -8.12
CA ALA A 425 20.15 -18.48 -8.25
C ALA A 425 19.94 -19.43 -9.44
N CYS A 426 18.74 -20.00 -9.59
CA CYS A 426 18.39 -20.86 -10.72
C CYS A 426 18.50 -20.12 -12.06
N ALA A 427 18.12 -18.85 -12.13
CA ALA A 427 18.24 -18.06 -13.36
C ALA A 427 19.69 -18.01 -13.86
N VAL A 428 20.63 -17.74 -12.95
CA VAL A 428 22.06 -17.65 -13.23
C VAL A 428 22.62 -18.99 -13.64
N LEU A 429 22.25 -20.07 -12.92
CA LEU A 429 22.72 -21.42 -13.24
C LEU A 429 22.22 -21.89 -14.61
N ILE A 430 20.96 -21.60 -14.96
CA ILE A 430 20.39 -21.97 -16.25
C ILE A 430 21.12 -21.23 -17.39
N THR A 431 21.35 -19.93 -17.25
CA THR A 431 22.03 -19.16 -18.31
C THR A 431 23.52 -19.48 -18.40
N ALA A 432 24.18 -19.72 -17.27
CA ALA A 432 25.55 -20.21 -17.23
C ALA A 432 25.68 -21.58 -17.92
N TYR A 433 24.76 -22.50 -17.66
CA TYR A 433 24.74 -23.81 -18.30
C TYR A 433 24.57 -23.73 -19.82
N ILE A 434 23.69 -22.83 -20.30
CA ILE A 434 23.53 -22.56 -21.74
C ILE A 434 24.85 -22.03 -22.33
N TYR A 435 25.50 -21.08 -21.66
CA TYR A 435 26.78 -20.53 -22.13
C TYR A 435 27.87 -21.60 -22.19
N GLU A 436 28.04 -22.40 -21.15
CA GLU A 436 29.05 -23.45 -21.08
C GLU A 436 28.91 -24.49 -22.21
N ILE A 437 27.68 -24.86 -22.57
CA ILE A 437 27.44 -25.81 -23.67
C ILE A 437 27.67 -25.16 -25.03
N THR A 438 27.17 -23.93 -25.20
CA THR A 438 27.15 -23.28 -26.52
C THR A 438 28.45 -22.57 -26.86
N ALA A 439 29.27 -22.27 -25.86
CA ALA A 439 30.41 -21.36 -25.95
C ALA A 439 30.06 -20.07 -26.71
N TRP A 440 28.82 -19.60 -26.54
CA TRP A 440 28.28 -18.50 -27.34
C TRP A 440 29.09 -17.21 -27.10
N PRO A 441 29.59 -16.51 -28.15
CA PRO A 441 30.51 -15.38 -27.94
C PRO A 441 29.99 -14.27 -27.04
N ASN A 442 28.69 -13.97 -27.08
CA ASN A 442 28.06 -12.97 -26.20
C ASN A 442 27.35 -13.60 -24.99
N GLY A 443 27.67 -14.85 -24.65
CA GLY A 443 27.05 -15.58 -23.55
C GLY A 443 27.32 -14.99 -22.16
N LEU A 444 28.49 -14.39 -21.95
CA LEU A 444 28.80 -13.67 -20.69
C LEU A 444 27.88 -12.44 -20.51
N GLY A 445 27.65 -11.68 -21.59
CA GLY A 445 26.70 -10.57 -21.61
C GLY A 445 25.25 -11.03 -21.38
N PHE A 446 24.88 -12.18 -21.95
CA PHE A 446 23.59 -12.83 -21.72
C PHE A 446 23.37 -13.16 -20.24
N ILE A 447 24.35 -13.76 -19.54
CA ILE A 447 24.28 -14.04 -18.10
C ILE A 447 24.16 -12.75 -17.28
N ALA A 448 24.94 -11.73 -17.62
CA ALA A 448 24.95 -10.45 -16.92
C ALA A 448 23.59 -9.74 -16.99
N ILE A 449 22.98 -9.66 -18.18
CA ILE A 449 21.65 -9.06 -18.37
C ILE A 449 20.56 -9.90 -17.70
N THR A 450 20.60 -11.23 -17.79
CA THR A 450 19.63 -12.08 -17.07
C THR A 450 19.70 -11.84 -15.58
N THR A 451 20.92 -11.76 -15.02
CA THR A 451 21.10 -11.46 -13.61
C THR A 451 20.53 -10.09 -13.24
N LEU A 452 20.78 -9.07 -14.06
CA LEU A 452 20.24 -7.72 -13.86
C LEU A 452 18.71 -7.72 -13.82
N VAL A 453 18.06 -8.40 -14.76
CA VAL A 453 16.60 -8.46 -14.85
C VAL A 453 16.02 -9.26 -13.69
N CYS A 454 16.56 -10.45 -13.41
CA CYS A 454 16.14 -11.26 -12.28
C CYS A 454 16.31 -10.51 -10.95
N GLY A 455 17.42 -9.81 -10.77
CA GLY A 455 17.62 -8.93 -9.62
C GLY A 455 16.54 -7.86 -9.53
N LEU A 456 16.39 -7.02 -10.57
CA LEU A 456 15.48 -5.87 -10.58
C LEU A 456 14.02 -6.22 -10.25
N PHE A 457 13.61 -7.45 -10.56
CA PHE A 457 12.26 -7.95 -10.33
C PHE A 457 12.14 -8.94 -9.16
N ALA A 458 13.24 -9.38 -8.54
CA ALA A 458 13.23 -10.40 -7.49
C ALA A 458 12.31 -10.06 -6.32
N THR A 459 12.25 -8.79 -5.91
CA THR A 459 11.46 -8.34 -4.75
C THR A 459 10.09 -7.79 -5.12
N LYS A 460 9.71 -7.81 -6.40
CA LYS A 460 8.35 -7.45 -6.80
C LYS A 460 7.40 -8.59 -6.46
N GLU A 461 6.24 -8.24 -5.88
CA GLU A 461 5.24 -9.22 -5.46
C GLU A 461 4.77 -10.12 -6.63
N ASN A 462 4.56 -9.53 -7.81
CA ASN A 462 4.33 -10.26 -9.05
C ASN A 462 5.44 -9.94 -10.08
N PRO A 463 6.52 -10.75 -10.11
CA PRO A 463 7.65 -10.49 -11.00
C PRO A 463 7.30 -10.74 -12.47
N VAL A 464 6.30 -11.58 -12.76
CA VAL A 464 5.92 -11.95 -14.13
C VAL A 464 5.32 -10.76 -14.87
N LEU A 465 4.37 -10.04 -14.27
CA LEU A 465 3.78 -8.85 -14.89
C LEU A 465 4.84 -7.79 -15.18
N GLY A 466 5.71 -7.56 -14.21
CA GLY A 466 6.81 -6.59 -14.34
C GLY A 466 7.78 -6.94 -15.46
N THR A 467 8.24 -8.20 -15.52
CA THR A 467 9.19 -8.65 -16.54
C THR A 467 8.57 -8.73 -17.93
N THR A 468 7.27 -9.00 -18.07
CA THR A 468 6.61 -8.95 -19.38
C THR A 468 6.54 -7.55 -19.97
N GLU A 469 6.27 -6.53 -19.14
CA GLU A 469 6.32 -5.13 -19.59
C GLU A 469 7.76 -4.71 -19.89
N PHE A 470 8.72 -5.20 -19.10
CA PHE A 470 10.14 -4.98 -19.35
C PHE A 470 10.59 -5.55 -20.70
N LEU A 471 10.11 -6.75 -21.08
CA LEU A 471 10.39 -7.36 -22.39
C LEU A 471 9.86 -6.51 -23.55
N LYS A 472 8.63 -5.98 -23.45
CA LYS A 472 8.07 -5.08 -24.47
C LYS A 472 8.95 -3.84 -24.66
N GLY A 473 9.41 -3.25 -23.55
CA GLY A 473 10.29 -2.10 -23.59
C GLY A 473 11.69 -2.42 -24.14
N ALA A 474 12.23 -3.60 -23.86
CA ALA A 474 13.50 -4.07 -24.42
C ALA A 474 13.42 -4.25 -25.95
N VAL A 475 12.33 -4.83 -26.46
CA VAL A 475 12.09 -4.94 -27.90
C VAL A 475 11.94 -3.56 -28.55
N ALA A 476 11.21 -2.64 -27.91
CA ALA A 476 11.08 -1.27 -28.39
C ALA A 476 12.44 -0.53 -28.42
N ALA A 477 13.27 -0.71 -27.39
CA ALA A 477 14.64 -0.17 -27.38
C ALA A 477 15.50 -0.76 -28.49
N CYS A 478 15.40 -2.07 -28.76
CA CYS A 478 16.14 -2.71 -29.83
C CYS A 478 15.75 -2.15 -31.22
N ILE A 479 14.45 -1.89 -31.46
CA ILE A 479 13.97 -1.29 -32.72
C ILE A 479 14.49 0.14 -32.86
N VAL A 480 14.41 0.95 -31.80
CA VAL A 480 14.91 2.33 -31.84
C VAL A 480 16.43 2.36 -31.97
N ALA A 481 17.15 1.51 -31.24
CA ALA A 481 18.60 1.36 -31.37
C ALA A 481 18.98 1.00 -32.81
N TRP A 482 18.26 0.08 -33.46
CA TRP A 482 18.50 -0.25 -34.86
C TRP A 482 18.35 0.97 -35.78
N ILE A 483 17.30 1.78 -35.61
CA ILE A 483 17.12 3.02 -36.39
C ILE A 483 18.26 4.01 -36.10
N LEU A 484 18.60 4.23 -34.83
CA LEU A 484 19.67 5.16 -34.44
C LEU A 484 21.03 4.71 -34.98
N VAL A 485 21.38 3.42 -34.88
CA VAL A 485 22.68 2.88 -35.30
C VAL A 485 22.81 2.78 -36.83
N PHE A 486 21.78 2.34 -37.56
CA PHE A 486 21.92 2.14 -39.01
C PHE A 486 21.53 3.35 -39.85
N VAL A 487 20.59 4.17 -39.40
CA VAL A 487 20.08 5.31 -40.19
C VAL A 487 20.78 6.61 -39.81
N LEU A 488 21.12 6.78 -38.53
CA LEU A 488 21.57 8.08 -37.99
C LEU A 488 23.06 8.09 -37.63
N MET A 489 23.60 7.05 -36.98
CA MET A 489 25.03 6.99 -36.59
C MET A 489 26.02 7.17 -37.76
N PRO A 490 25.77 6.71 -39.00
CA PRO A 490 26.68 6.99 -40.11
C PRO A 490 26.82 8.49 -40.43
N LYS A 491 25.90 9.33 -39.95
CA LYS A 491 25.90 10.79 -40.13
C LYS A 491 26.48 11.53 -38.92
N VAL A 492 26.83 10.81 -37.85
CA VAL A 492 27.33 11.38 -36.60
C VAL A 492 28.84 11.46 -36.68
N THR A 493 29.38 12.66 -36.68
CA THR A 493 30.84 12.93 -36.66
C THR A 493 31.28 13.67 -35.42
N THR A 494 30.35 14.30 -34.69
CA THR A 494 30.62 15.05 -33.48
C THR A 494 29.65 14.68 -32.37
N PHE A 495 30.03 14.94 -31.12
CA PHE A 495 29.19 14.67 -29.97
C PHE A 495 27.86 15.44 -30.02
N GLU A 496 27.85 16.68 -30.52
CA GLU A 496 26.64 17.51 -30.63
C GLU A 496 25.61 16.86 -31.55
N THR A 497 26.06 16.29 -32.67
CA THR A 497 25.18 15.54 -33.59
C THR A 497 24.67 14.23 -32.97
N LEU A 498 25.50 13.54 -32.17
CA LEU A 498 25.07 12.37 -31.40
C LEU A 498 23.99 12.76 -30.38
N ALA A 499 24.22 13.82 -29.60
CA ALA A 499 23.27 14.30 -28.60
C ALA A 499 21.95 14.78 -29.23
N LEU A 500 22.00 15.39 -30.43
CA LEU A 500 20.82 15.82 -31.17
C LEU A 500 19.94 14.64 -31.62
N PHE A 501 20.55 13.51 -32.00
CA PHE A 501 19.77 12.31 -32.39
C PHE A 501 19.37 11.43 -31.20
N LEU A 502 20.22 11.33 -30.18
CA LEU A 502 19.94 10.57 -28.97
C LEU A 502 18.90 11.25 -28.08
N GLY A 503 18.92 12.58 -28.01
CA GLY A 503 18.04 13.40 -27.17
C GLY A 503 16.56 13.11 -27.39
N PRO A 504 16.01 13.19 -28.62
CA PRO A 504 14.61 12.89 -28.88
C PRO A 504 14.18 11.48 -28.48
N ALA A 505 15.05 10.47 -28.70
CA ALA A 505 14.78 9.09 -28.29
C ALA A 505 14.71 8.96 -26.76
N MET A 506 15.67 9.54 -26.05
CA MET A 506 15.67 9.59 -24.58
C MET A 506 14.48 10.37 -24.02
N PHE A 507 14.11 11.49 -24.66
CA PHE A 507 12.98 12.31 -24.26
C PHE A 507 11.66 11.55 -24.39
N LEU A 508 11.48 10.78 -25.47
CA LEU A 508 10.33 9.90 -25.67
C LEU A 508 10.21 8.87 -24.52
N GLY A 509 11.33 8.26 -24.13
CA GLY A 509 11.38 7.35 -22.98
C GLY A 509 10.94 8.04 -21.67
N GLY A 510 11.30 9.31 -21.50
CA GLY A 510 10.99 10.10 -20.31
C GLY A 510 9.50 10.44 -20.23
N LEU A 511 8.91 10.80 -21.38
CA LEU A 511 7.46 11.00 -21.49
C LEU A 511 6.69 9.71 -21.22
N ALA A 512 7.16 8.58 -21.77
CA ALA A 512 6.54 7.27 -21.54
C ALA A 512 6.57 6.86 -20.06
N LYS A 513 7.58 7.29 -19.31
CA LYS A 513 7.66 7.06 -17.85
C LYS A 513 6.61 7.84 -17.06
N GLY A 514 6.18 9.00 -17.55
CA GLY A 514 5.15 9.83 -16.93
C GLY A 514 3.73 9.25 -16.99
N ASN A 515 3.48 8.25 -17.84
CA ASN A 515 2.18 7.61 -18.00
C ASN A 515 2.16 6.22 -17.35
N PRO A 516 1.24 5.93 -16.40
CA PRO A 516 1.14 4.63 -15.72
C PRO A 516 1.05 3.43 -16.65
N ALA A 517 0.40 3.58 -17.82
CA ALA A 517 0.23 2.49 -18.78
C ALA A 517 1.54 2.09 -19.49
N THR A 518 2.47 3.03 -19.67
CA THR A 518 3.75 2.81 -20.38
C THR A 518 4.96 2.82 -19.46
N ALA A 519 4.79 3.15 -18.18
CA ALA A 519 5.88 3.27 -17.21
C ALA A 519 6.73 2.00 -17.10
N GLY A 520 6.11 0.81 -17.08
CA GLY A 520 6.82 -0.47 -17.00
C GLY A 520 7.77 -0.71 -18.19
N GLY A 521 7.28 -0.50 -19.42
CA GLY A 521 8.08 -0.61 -20.64
C GLY A 521 9.13 0.50 -20.76
N SER A 522 8.81 1.73 -20.34
CA SER A 522 9.75 2.86 -20.37
C SER A 522 11.00 2.61 -19.52
N ALA A 523 10.87 1.87 -18.42
CA ALA A 523 11.99 1.52 -17.55
C ALA A 523 13.01 0.63 -18.26
N ALA A 524 12.55 -0.37 -19.03
CA ALA A 524 13.43 -1.18 -19.87
C ALA A 524 14.02 -0.37 -21.02
N TYR A 525 13.17 0.45 -21.66
CA TYR A 525 13.59 1.27 -22.79
C TYR A 525 14.75 2.20 -22.41
N GLY A 526 14.57 3.02 -21.37
CA GLY A 526 15.59 3.96 -20.93
C GLY A 526 16.84 3.28 -20.36
N LEU A 527 16.67 2.15 -19.69
CA LEU A 527 17.80 1.40 -19.12
C LEU A 527 18.65 0.71 -20.19
N LEU A 528 18.02 0.05 -21.18
CA LEU A 528 18.74 -0.78 -22.15
C LEU A 528 19.13 -0.03 -23.42
N LEU A 529 18.42 1.03 -23.81
CA LEU A 529 18.72 1.77 -25.05
C LEU A 529 20.18 2.25 -25.12
N PRO A 530 20.77 2.88 -24.07
CA PRO A 530 22.19 3.28 -24.12
C PRO A 530 23.14 2.12 -24.37
N ALA A 531 22.89 0.97 -23.73
CA ALA A 531 23.72 -0.23 -23.90
C ALA A 531 23.55 -0.85 -25.30
N MET A 532 22.32 -0.85 -25.84
CA MET A 532 22.01 -1.40 -27.16
C MET A 532 22.58 -0.57 -28.32
N LEU A 533 22.95 0.69 -28.07
CA LEU A 533 23.59 1.56 -29.04
C LEU A 533 25.09 1.24 -29.24
N GLY A 534 25.75 0.58 -28.27
CA GLY A 534 27.18 0.31 -28.33
C GLY A 534 28.02 1.59 -28.43
N LEU A 535 27.75 2.56 -27.54
CA LEU A 535 28.48 3.83 -27.51
C LEU A 535 29.91 3.58 -27.02
N GLU A 536 30.88 3.75 -27.92
CA GLU A 536 32.31 3.56 -27.67
C GLU A 536 33.10 4.78 -28.18
N ASN A 537 34.27 5.06 -27.60
CA ASN A 537 35.14 6.18 -28.03
C ASN A 537 35.57 6.04 -29.49
N HIS A 538 35.74 4.81 -29.96
CA HIS A 538 36.07 4.47 -31.35
C HIS A 538 34.98 3.58 -31.93
N HIS A 539 33.90 4.18 -32.43
CA HIS A 539 32.79 3.41 -32.95
C HIS A 539 33.14 2.78 -34.31
N VAL A 540 33.41 1.47 -34.31
CA VAL A 540 33.53 0.67 -35.54
C VAL A 540 32.21 -0.06 -35.75
N MET A 541 31.51 0.27 -36.83
CA MET A 541 30.24 -0.37 -37.14
C MET A 541 30.48 -1.86 -37.47
N ASN A 542 29.92 -2.75 -36.64
CA ASN A 542 29.97 -4.19 -36.83
C ASN A 542 28.56 -4.76 -36.71
N GLU A 543 27.96 -5.10 -37.84
CA GLU A 543 26.56 -5.53 -37.87
C GLU A 543 26.37 -6.85 -37.13
N ILE A 544 27.33 -7.78 -37.26
CA ILE A 544 27.28 -9.08 -36.61
C ILE A 544 27.33 -8.90 -35.09
N ALA A 545 28.24 -8.06 -34.59
CA ALA A 545 28.34 -7.76 -33.16
C ALA A 545 27.07 -7.08 -32.63
N PHE A 546 26.52 -6.12 -33.38
CA PHE A 546 25.26 -5.44 -33.04
C PHE A 546 24.11 -6.44 -32.91
N TYR A 547 23.87 -7.28 -33.93
CA TYR A 547 22.78 -8.27 -33.90
C TYR A 547 23.00 -9.30 -32.81
N ASN A 548 24.23 -9.82 -32.64
CA ASN A 548 24.52 -10.83 -31.63
C ASN A 548 24.36 -10.29 -30.20
N GLY A 549 24.83 -9.06 -29.92
CA GLY A 549 24.73 -8.43 -28.61
C GLY A 549 23.30 -8.03 -28.22
N ASN A 550 22.56 -7.45 -29.16
CA ASN A 550 21.16 -7.06 -28.92
C ASN A 550 20.23 -8.27 -28.85
N MET A 551 20.48 -9.33 -29.64
CA MET A 551 19.79 -10.61 -29.51
C MET A 551 20.06 -11.26 -28.15
N ALA A 552 21.30 -11.27 -27.67
CA ALA A 552 21.64 -11.73 -26.33
C ALA A 552 20.89 -10.96 -25.24
N THR A 553 20.79 -9.64 -25.36
CA THR A 553 20.05 -8.80 -24.41
C THR A 553 18.55 -9.12 -24.41
N VAL A 554 17.91 -9.23 -25.58
CA VAL A 554 16.48 -9.56 -25.68
C VAL A 554 16.19 -10.98 -25.19
N LEU A 555 17.02 -11.96 -25.57
CA LEU A 555 16.89 -13.34 -25.09
C LEU A 555 17.11 -13.45 -23.58
N ALA A 556 18.03 -12.69 -23.00
CA ALA A 556 18.26 -12.64 -21.56
C ALA A 556 17.01 -12.19 -20.80
N VAL A 557 16.31 -11.17 -21.32
CA VAL A 557 15.03 -10.71 -20.76
C VAL A 557 13.94 -11.77 -20.95
N ALA A 558 13.86 -12.40 -22.12
CA ALA A 558 12.88 -13.46 -22.38
C ALA A 558 13.06 -14.67 -21.46
N VAL A 559 14.30 -15.12 -21.26
CA VAL A 559 14.63 -16.21 -20.31
C VAL A 559 14.29 -15.80 -18.88
N SER A 560 14.53 -14.55 -18.49
CA SER A 560 14.13 -14.05 -17.16
C SER A 560 12.61 -14.17 -16.94
N VAL A 561 11.80 -13.84 -17.95
CA VAL A 561 10.32 -14.04 -17.92
C VAL A 561 9.97 -15.52 -17.75
N ILE A 562 10.64 -16.41 -18.50
CA ILE A 562 10.42 -17.86 -18.43
C ILE A 562 10.78 -18.39 -17.04
N VAL A 563 11.91 -17.96 -16.47
CA VAL A 563 12.33 -18.38 -15.12
C VAL A 563 11.31 -17.94 -14.07
N PHE A 564 10.83 -16.71 -14.10
CA PHE A 564 9.80 -16.25 -13.16
C PHE A 564 8.45 -16.96 -13.32
N ARG A 565 8.17 -17.52 -14.51
CA ARG A 565 6.96 -18.32 -14.77
C ARG A 565 7.11 -19.81 -14.42
N SER A 566 8.33 -20.35 -14.41
CA SER A 566 8.57 -21.79 -14.28
C SER A 566 9.16 -22.17 -12.92
N VAL A 567 10.10 -21.39 -12.39
CA VAL A 567 10.78 -21.68 -11.12
C VAL A 567 9.95 -21.11 -9.98
N LEU A 568 9.29 -22.00 -9.22
CA LEU A 568 8.44 -21.65 -8.08
C LEU A 568 7.45 -20.53 -8.43
N PRO A 569 6.51 -20.69 -9.38
CA PRO A 569 5.68 -19.59 -9.87
C PRO A 569 4.87 -18.90 -8.77
N PHE A 570 4.73 -17.57 -8.87
CA PHE A 570 3.79 -16.83 -8.04
C PHE A 570 2.36 -17.10 -8.48
N SER A 571 1.51 -17.55 -7.56
CA SER A 571 0.07 -17.74 -7.81
C SER A 571 -0.72 -16.86 -6.85
N SER A 572 -1.49 -15.92 -7.40
CA SER A 572 -2.38 -15.04 -6.62
C SER A 572 -3.37 -15.82 -5.77
N ASP A 573 -3.85 -16.97 -6.24
CA ASP A 573 -4.82 -17.82 -5.53
C ASP A 573 -4.20 -18.44 -4.27
N ALA A 574 -3.03 -19.05 -4.40
CA ALA A 574 -2.34 -19.62 -3.24
C ALA A 574 -1.89 -18.52 -2.26
N GLU A 575 -1.55 -17.34 -2.77
CA GLU A 575 -1.17 -16.21 -1.93
C GLU A 575 -2.35 -15.70 -1.10
N ARG A 576 -3.52 -15.51 -1.72
CA ARG A 576 -4.76 -15.17 -1.01
C ARG A 576 -5.09 -16.20 0.07
N PHE A 577 -4.98 -17.49 -0.26
CA PHE A 577 -5.23 -18.57 0.69
C PHE A 577 -4.24 -18.57 1.86
N ARG A 578 -2.96 -18.30 1.56
CA ARG A 578 -1.89 -18.20 2.56
C ARG A 578 -2.08 -17.00 3.49
N LEU A 579 -2.29 -15.80 2.95
CA LEU A 579 -2.52 -14.57 3.72
C LEU A 579 -3.71 -14.74 4.66
N ARG A 580 -4.79 -15.36 4.16
CA ARG A 580 -5.97 -15.72 4.98
C ARG A 580 -5.59 -16.65 6.14
N ARG A 581 -4.84 -17.72 5.90
CA ARG A 581 -4.40 -18.64 6.96
C ARG A 581 -3.51 -17.97 7.99
N ILE A 582 -2.56 -17.14 7.57
CA ILE A 582 -1.68 -16.39 8.48
C ILE A 582 -2.52 -15.44 9.36
N MET A 583 -3.42 -14.68 8.75
CA MET A 583 -4.29 -13.74 9.46
C MET A 583 -5.20 -14.43 10.48
N LEU A 584 -5.81 -15.56 10.11
CA LEU A 584 -6.65 -16.34 11.01
C LEU A 584 -5.83 -17.03 12.11
N GLY A 585 -4.59 -17.44 11.82
CA GLY A 585 -3.66 -17.94 12.81
C GLY A 585 -3.26 -16.87 13.83
N GLU A 586 -2.96 -15.65 13.39
CA GLU A 586 -2.67 -14.54 14.30
C GLU A 586 -3.88 -14.15 15.15
N LEU A 587 -5.10 -14.16 14.60
CA LEU A 587 -6.32 -13.95 15.37
C LEU A 587 -6.46 -14.95 16.53
N GLN A 588 -6.06 -16.21 16.32
CA GLN A 588 -6.07 -17.22 17.40
C GLN A 588 -5.02 -16.89 18.46
N HIS A 589 -3.83 -16.48 18.05
CA HIS A 589 -2.78 -16.06 18.98
C HIS A 589 -3.19 -14.82 19.79
N LEU A 590 -3.99 -13.91 19.21
CA LEU A 590 -4.55 -12.77 19.96
C LEU A 590 -5.47 -13.20 21.10
N ALA A 591 -6.14 -14.34 20.99
CA ALA A 591 -7.02 -14.85 22.04
C ALA A 591 -6.26 -15.64 23.13
N HIS A 592 -5.01 -16.04 22.88
CA HIS A 592 -4.20 -16.82 23.82
C HIS A 592 -3.77 -15.99 25.05
N PRO A 593 -3.90 -16.51 26.28
CA PRO A 593 -3.64 -15.76 27.53
C PRO A 593 -2.21 -15.20 27.64
N GLY A 594 -1.20 -15.95 27.20
CA GLY A 594 0.22 -15.59 27.34
C GLY A 594 0.77 -14.58 26.31
N PHE A 595 -0.04 -14.08 25.38
CA PHE A 595 0.41 -13.14 24.35
C PHE A 595 -0.04 -11.71 24.67
N THR A 596 0.82 -10.69 24.66
CA THR A 596 0.38 -9.29 24.89
C THR A 596 0.12 -8.58 23.56
N PRO A 597 -1.15 -8.32 23.18
CA PRO A 597 -1.44 -7.77 21.87
C PRO A 597 -1.26 -6.25 21.84
N ARG A 598 -0.56 -5.75 20.81
CA ARG A 598 -0.49 -4.31 20.51
C ARG A 598 -1.43 -3.96 19.37
N ILE A 599 -2.32 -2.99 19.60
CA ILE A 599 -3.29 -2.51 18.61
C ILE A 599 -2.57 -2.03 17.34
N SER A 600 -1.49 -1.25 17.49
CA SER A 600 -0.71 -0.72 16.37
C SER A 600 -0.12 -1.81 15.47
N VAL A 601 0.37 -2.90 16.06
CA VAL A 601 0.94 -4.05 15.31
C VAL A 601 -0.16 -4.79 14.54
N TRP A 602 -1.31 -5.03 15.18
CA TRP A 602 -2.44 -5.68 14.53
C TRP A 602 -2.99 -4.86 13.35
N ILE A 603 -3.17 -3.56 13.54
CA ILE A 603 -3.62 -2.65 12.47
C ILE A 603 -2.57 -2.63 11.37
N GLY A 604 -1.29 -2.41 11.68
CA GLY A 604 -0.21 -2.32 10.69
C GLY A 604 -0.10 -3.58 9.81
N ARG A 605 -0.14 -4.78 10.42
CA ARG A 605 -0.07 -6.05 9.66
C ARG A 605 -1.28 -6.30 8.79
N ASN A 606 -2.48 -6.00 9.27
CA ASN A 606 -3.71 -6.18 8.47
C ASN A 606 -3.82 -5.13 7.36
N THR A 607 -3.35 -3.92 7.61
CA THR A 607 -3.18 -2.87 6.60
C THR A 607 -2.24 -3.33 5.47
N ASP A 608 -1.08 -3.91 5.80
CA ASP A 608 -0.16 -4.46 4.78
C ASP A 608 -0.83 -5.57 3.95
N ARG A 609 -1.51 -6.52 4.61
CA ARG A 609 -2.25 -7.60 3.92
C ARG A 609 -3.32 -7.06 2.99
N PHE A 610 -4.04 -6.03 3.42
CA PHE A 610 -5.08 -5.40 2.62
C PHE A 610 -4.48 -4.72 1.38
N ALA A 611 -3.38 -4.00 1.56
CA ALA A 611 -2.64 -3.38 0.47
C ALA A 611 -2.14 -4.43 -0.55
N ARG A 612 -1.57 -5.55 -0.07
CA ARG A 612 -1.17 -6.70 -0.91
C ARG A 612 -2.35 -7.28 -1.70
N LEU A 613 -3.50 -7.51 -1.04
CA LEU A 613 -4.70 -8.05 -1.69
C LEU A 613 -5.23 -7.12 -2.81
N ILE A 614 -5.19 -5.81 -2.59
CA ILE A 614 -5.59 -4.83 -3.61
C ILE A 614 -4.59 -4.80 -4.77
N ARG A 615 -3.28 -4.83 -4.48
CA ARG A 615 -2.26 -4.90 -5.54
C ARG A 615 -2.44 -6.15 -6.41
N HIS A 616 -2.90 -7.25 -5.83
CA HIS A 616 -3.23 -8.48 -6.55
C HIS A 616 -4.61 -8.47 -7.24
N ALA A 617 -5.44 -7.46 -6.99
CA ALA A 617 -6.81 -7.40 -7.53
C ALA A 617 -6.86 -7.15 -9.04
N GLY A 618 -5.77 -6.60 -9.61
CA GLY A 618 -5.77 -6.10 -10.98
C GLY A 618 -6.72 -4.91 -11.19
N PRO A 619 -6.84 -4.38 -12.42
CA PRO A 619 -7.67 -3.21 -12.71
C PRO A 619 -9.19 -3.49 -12.69
N THR A 620 -9.61 -4.76 -12.73
CA THR A 620 -11.02 -5.17 -12.63
C THR A 620 -11.19 -6.12 -11.45
N PRO A 621 -11.77 -5.66 -10.33
CA PRO A 621 -11.94 -6.50 -9.15
C PRO A 621 -12.94 -7.63 -9.47
N THR A 622 -12.48 -8.87 -9.43
CA THR A 622 -13.41 -10.02 -9.48
C THR A 622 -14.23 -10.07 -8.20
N PRO A 623 -15.49 -10.55 -8.24
CA PRO A 623 -16.36 -10.64 -7.06
C PRO A 623 -15.72 -11.44 -5.91
N LEU A 624 -14.84 -12.40 -6.24
CA LEU A 624 -14.05 -13.15 -5.26
C LEU A 624 -13.04 -12.28 -4.51
N ILE A 625 -12.34 -11.37 -5.21
CA ILE A 625 -11.39 -10.45 -4.58
C ILE A 625 -12.13 -9.49 -3.66
N GLU A 626 -13.27 -8.96 -4.11
CA GLU A 626 -14.11 -8.12 -3.25
C GLU A 626 -14.49 -8.87 -1.98
N ALA A 627 -15.00 -10.10 -2.08
CA ALA A 627 -15.35 -10.90 -0.92
C ALA A 627 -14.16 -11.21 0.01
N CYS A 628 -12.94 -11.41 -0.54
CA CYS A 628 -11.72 -11.54 0.28
C CYS A 628 -11.38 -10.25 1.04
N ILE A 629 -11.46 -9.10 0.37
CA ILE A 629 -11.26 -7.76 0.95
C ILE A 629 -12.24 -7.55 2.11
N LEU A 630 -13.52 -7.87 1.90
CA LEU A 630 -14.56 -7.81 2.93
C LEU A 630 -14.20 -8.70 4.14
N GLY A 631 -13.78 -9.94 3.88
CA GLY A 631 -13.38 -10.90 4.93
C GLY A 631 -12.16 -10.47 5.74
N THR A 632 -11.15 -9.87 5.09
CA THR A 632 -9.99 -9.30 5.80
C THR A 632 -10.36 -8.16 6.72
N LEU A 633 -11.28 -7.28 6.31
CA LEU A 633 -11.77 -6.19 7.15
C LEU A 633 -12.61 -6.69 8.34
N ALA A 634 -13.43 -7.71 8.11
CA ALA A 634 -14.15 -8.39 9.17
C ALA A 634 -13.17 -8.99 10.20
N THR A 635 -12.08 -9.58 9.74
CA THR A 635 -11.04 -10.16 10.62
C THR A 635 -10.28 -9.09 11.39
N LEU A 636 -9.94 -7.96 10.76
CA LEU A 636 -9.35 -6.80 11.44
C LEU A 636 -10.25 -6.32 12.58
N THR A 637 -11.54 -6.12 12.29
CA THR A 637 -12.55 -5.68 13.26
C THR A 637 -12.69 -6.67 14.40
N LEU A 638 -12.74 -7.98 14.09
CA LEU A 638 -12.80 -9.06 15.07
C LEU A 638 -11.59 -9.03 16.00
N GLY A 639 -10.37 -8.94 15.45
CA GLY A 639 -9.13 -8.88 16.23
C GLY A 639 -9.05 -7.65 17.13
N LEU A 640 -9.48 -6.48 16.68
CA LEU A 640 -9.51 -5.28 17.51
C LEU A 640 -10.44 -5.41 18.73
N ASN A 641 -11.63 -6.00 18.54
CA ASN A 641 -12.56 -6.24 19.64
C ASN A 641 -12.02 -7.30 20.61
N VAL A 642 -11.31 -8.33 20.12
CA VAL A 642 -10.60 -9.30 20.98
C VAL A 642 -9.52 -8.61 21.83
N ILE A 643 -8.71 -7.73 21.23
CA ILE A 643 -7.67 -6.99 21.95
C ILE A 643 -8.27 -6.10 23.05
N ARG A 644 -9.35 -5.38 22.74
CA ARG A 644 -10.05 -4.52 23.71
C ARG A 644 -10.68 -5.33 24.84
N LEU A 645 -11.28 -6.47 24.51
CA LEU A 645 -11.88 -7.37 25.49
C LEU A 645 -10.82 -7.93 26.46
N ARG A 646 -9.61 -8.18 25.97
CA ARG A 646 -8.46 -8.58 26.81
C ARG A 646 -7.95 -7.43 27.66
N ALA A 647 -7.75 -6.25 27.08
CA ALA A 647 -7.36 -5.05 27.83
C ALA A 647 -8.37 -4.69 28.92
N LEU A 648 -9.64 -5.06 28.73
CA LEU A 648 -10.71 -4.92 29.71
C LEU A 648 -10.61 -5.99 30.82
N LEU A 649 -10.29 -7.24 30.50
CA LEU A 649 -10.03 -8.30 31.49
C LEU A 649 -8.81 -8.06 32.39
N ASP A 650 -7.83 -7.32 31.89
CA ASP A 650 -6.63 -6.91 32.64
C ASP A 650 -6.94 -5.82 33.68
N ARG A 651 -8.09 -5.16 33.59
CA ARG A 651 -8.56 -4.19 34.60
C ARG A 651 -9.27 -4.94 35.73
N GLU A 652 -8.96 -4.59 36.98
CA GLU A 652 -9.48 -5.28 38.18
C GLU A 652 -10.97 -5.04 38.50
N TYR A 653 -11.68 -4.26 37.67
CA TYR A 653 -13.05 -3.81 37.95
C TYR A 653 -14.16 -4.78 37.49
N LEU A 654 -13.83 -5.95 36.93
CA LEU A 654 -14.84 -6.92 36.46
C LEU A 654 -15.08 -8.04 37.46
N PRO A 655 -16.35 -8.34 37.81
CA PRO A 655 -16.66 -9.46 38.68
C PRO A 655 -16.35 -10.79 37.98
N GLU A 656 -15.94 -11.79 38.75
CA GLU A 656 -15.64 -13.15 38.24
C GLU A 656 -16.81 -13.78 37.47
N SER A 657 -18.05 -13.41 37.80
CA SER A 657 -19.27 -13.80 37.09
C SER A 657 -19.31 -13.31 35.64
N ALA A 658 -18.71 -12.14 35.35
CA ALA A 658 -18.58 -11.56 34.02
C ALA A 658 -17.29 -11.99 33.32
N ARG A 659 -16.20 -12.20 34.06
CA ARG A 659 -14.91 -12.66 33.49
C ARG A 659 -15.01 -14.05 32.87
N ARG A 660 -15.70 -15.00 33.52
CA ARG A 660 -15.82 -16.39 33.05
C ARG A 660 -16.45 -16.51 31.64
N PRO A 661 -17.61 -15.90 31.32
CA PRO A 661 -18.15 -15.90 29.96
C PRO A 661 -17.19 -15.31 28.92
N ILE A 662 -16.49 -14.22 29.27
CA ILE A 662 -15.53 -13.57 28.36
C ILE A 662 -14.35 -14.50 28.06
N LEU A 663 -13.77 -15.12 29.08
CA LEU A 663 -12.68 -16.09 28.93
C LEU A 663 -13.11 -17.29 28.09
N LEU A 664 -14.36 -17.75 28.24
CA LEU A 664 -14.91 -18.81 27.40
C LEU A 664 -14.98 -18.40 25.93
N VAL A 665 -15.45 -17.19 25.63
CA VAL A 665 -15.45 -16.66 24.25
C VAL A 665 -14.04 -16.64 23.68
N LEU A 666 -13.06 -16.12 24.43
CA LEU A 666 -11.65 -16.08 24.00
C LEU A 666 -11.11 -17.48 23.70
N HIS A 667 -11.39 -18.46 24.57
CA HIS A 667 -11.00 -19.86 24.36
C HIS A 667 -11.58 -20.46 23.07
N TYR A 668 -12.84 -20.16 22.75
CA TYR A 668 -13.45 -20.65 21.51
C TYR A 668 -13.02 -19.86 20.27
N VAL A 669 -12.66 -18.59 20.39
CA VAL A 669 -12.02 -17.81 19.32
C VAL A 669 -10.63 -18.38 19.00
N GLU A 670 -9.86 -18.77 20.01
CA GLU A 670 -8.57 -19.46 19.87
C GLU A 670 -8.70 -20.78 19.10
N GLN A 671 -9.76 -21.56 19.36
CA GLN A 671 -10.00 -22.85 18.69
C GLN A 671 -10.82 -22.73 17.39
N SER A 672 -11.10 -21.52 16.93
CA SER A 672 -12.16 -21.28 15.95
C SER A 672 -11.89 -21.91 14.58
N THR A 673 -10.63 -22.19 14.19
CA THR A 673 -10.19 -22.76 12.88
C THR A 673 -10.97 -23.99 12.40
N LYS A 674 -11.62 -24.73 13.31
CA LYS A 674 -12.40 -25.93 13.00
C LYS A 674 -13.90 -25.78 13.30
N ARG A 675 -14.32 -24.75 14.08
CA ARG A 675 -15.67 -24.63 14.67
C ARG A 675 -16.10 -23.17 14.92
N HIS A 676 -16.00 -22.31 13.91
CA HIS A 676 -16.36 -20.88 14.01
C HIS A 676 -17.81 -20.63 14.47
N ASP A 677 -18.76 -21.45 14.02
CA ASP A 677 -20.17 -21.38 14.43
C ASP A 677 -20.38 -21.56 15.94
N LYS A 678 -19.55 -22.39 16.62
CA LYS A 678 -19.63 -22.54 18.08
C LYS A 678 -19.16 -21.28 18.81
N ALA A 679 -18.09 -20.66 18.33
CA ALA A 679 -17.57 -19.44 18.93
C ALA A 679 -18.56 -18.28 18.80
N ALA A 680 -19.26 -18.15 17.65
CA ALA A 680 -20.34 -17.18 17.47
C ALA A 680 -21.48 -17.40 18.48
N ARG A 681 -21.98 -18.63 18.61
CA ARG A 681 -23.05 -18.98 19.57
C ARG A 681 -22.67 -18.73 21.03
N ILE A 682 -21.41 -18.97 21.39
CA ILE A 682 -20.91 -18.72 22.74
C ILE A 682 -20.76 -17.23 23.00
N ALA A 683 -20.33 -16.44 22.01
CA ALA A 683 -20.33 -14.99 22.11
C ALA A 683 -21.75 -14.43 22.30
N GLU A 684 -22.75 -14.93 21.56
CA GLU A 684 -24.17 -14.57 21.77
C GLU A 684 -24.66 -14.95 23.18
N ALA A 685 -24.27 -16.12 23.69
CA ALA A 685 -24.62 -16.54 25.04
C ALA A 685 -23.94 -15.68 26.13
N ALA A 686 -22.69 -15.26 25.89
CA ALA A 686 -21.98 -14.34 26.78
C ALA A 686 -22.64 -12.96 26.78
N VAL A 687 -23.04 -12.43 25.63
CA VAL A 687 -23.82 -11.18 25.53
C VAL A 687 -25.09 -11.27 26.39
N ARG A 688 -25.90 -12.32 26.21
CA ARG A 688 -27.12 -12.52 27.01
C ARG A 688 -26.82 -12.59 28.51
N ARG A 689 -25.76 -13.28 28.92
CA ARG A 689 -25.39 -13.38 30.34
C ARG A 689 -24.93 -12.04 30.92
N LEU A 690 -24.13 -11.28 30.19
CA LEU A 690 -23.65 -9.97 30.64
C LEU A 690 -24.76 -8.93 30.68
N ARG A 691 -25.76 -8.98 29.78
CA ARG A 691 -26.96 -8.14 29.85
C ARG A 691 -27.72 -8.34 31.17
N VAL A 692 -27.90 -9.60 31.59
CA VAL A 692 -28.53 -9.93 32.88
C VAL A 692 -27.71 -9.40 34.07
N LEU A 693 -26.37 -9.46 33.99
CA LEU A 693 -25.50 -8.93 35.04
C LEU A 693 -25.53 -7.39 35.10
N ASP A 694 -25.52 -6.69 33.97
CA ASP A 694 -25.62 -5.21 33.92
C ASP A 694 -26.92 -4.71 34.56
N ALA A 695 -28.02 -5.45 34.39
CA ALA A 695 -29.31 -5.12 35.01
C ALA A 695 -29.32 -5.30 36.54
N GLN A 696 -28.45 -6.14 37.09
CA GLN A 696 -28.38 -6.45 38.52
C GLN A 696 -27.28 -5.67 39.27
N GLU A 697 -26.33 -5.10 38.53
CA GLU A 697 -25.14 -4.46 39.09
C GLU A 697 -25.44 -3.03 39.58
N THR A 698 -25.03 -2.72 40.81
CA THR A 698 -25.27 -1.42 41.44
C THR A 698 -24.07 -0.47 41.32
N ASP A 699 -22.86 -1.01 41.14
CA ASP A 699 -21.66 -0.17 41.01
C ASP A 699 -21.55 0.44 39.61
N LEU A 700 -21.43 1.77 39.55
CA LEU A 700 -21.38 2.55 38.31
C LEU A 700 -20.16 2.19 37.45
N VAL A 701 -19.00 1.99 38.08
CA VAL A 701 -17.74 1.68 37.39
C VAL A 701 -17.82 0.28 36.77
N THR A 702 -18.26 -0.70 37.56
CA THR A 702 -18.46 -2.08 37.11
C THR A 702 -19.49 -2.14 35.98
N ARG A 703 -20.62 -1.44 36.10
CA ARG A 703 -21.67 -1.40 35.08
C ARG A 703 -21.19 -0.77 33.77
N LEU A 704 -20.34 0.25 33.83
CA LEU A 704 -19.74 0.86 32.65
C LEU A 704 -18.73 -0.08 31.95
N GLU A 705 -17.94 -0.86 32.71
CA GLU A 705 -17.06 -1.89 32.13
C GLU A 705 -17.87 -3.09 31.58
N LEU A 706 -18.98 -3.49 32.20
CA LEU A 706 -19.91 -4.48 31.65
C LEU A 706 -20.50 -4.03 30.32
N THR A 707 -20.95 -2.77 30.25
CA THR A 707 -21.45 -2.18 29.00
C THR A 707 -20.37 -2.21 27.90
N ARG A 708 -19.12 -1.83 28.21
CA ARG A 708 -17.99 -1.95 27.25
C ARG A 708 -17.74 -3.39 26.81
N ALA A 709 -17.79 -4.35 27.73
CA ALA A 709 -17.63 -5.77 27.39
C ALA A 709 -18.72 -6.25 26.43
N ILE A 710 -19.98 -5.87 26.67
CA ILE A 710 -21.12 -6.16 25.78
C ILE A 710 -20.89 -5.51 24.40
N THR A 711 -20.47 -4.24 24.37
CA THR A 711 -20.15 -3.48 23.14
C THR A 711 -19.14 -4.21 22.24
N TYR A 712 -18.13 -4.87 22.81
CA TYR A 712 -17.15 -5.64 22.05
C TYR A 712 -17.66 -7.03 21.66
N LEU A 713 -18.37 -7.72 22.55
CA LEU A 713 -18.92 -9.05 22.31
C LEU A 713 -20.00 -9.08 21.23
N VAL A 714 -20.86 -8.06 21.14
CA VAL A 714 -21.88 -7.94 20.08
C VAL A 714 -21.24 -7.94 18.69
N VAL A 715 -20.15 -7.17 18.51
CA VAL A 715 -19.43 -7.12 17.23
C VAL A 715 -18.72 -8.45 16.95
N ILE A 716 -18.13 -9.09 17.96
CA ILE A 716 -17.51 -10.42 17.83
C ILE A 716 -18.56 -11.43 17.35
N ALA A 717 -19.69 -11.53 18.04
CA ALA A 717 -20.77 -12.47 17.74
C ALA A 717 -21.29 -12.29 16.30
N TYR A 718 -21.64 -11.05 15.94
CA TYR A 718 -22.16 -10.74 14.61
C TYR A 718 -21.12 -11.04 13.51
N THR A 719 -19.88 -10.56 13.70
CA THR A 719 -18.84 -10.68 12.66
C THR A 719 -18.50 -12.13 12.38
N MET A 720 -18.45 -12.96 13.42
CA MET A 720 -18.18 -14.39 13.30
C MET A 720 -19.31 -15.13 12.57
N ARG A 721 -20.57 -14.74 12.80
CA ARG A 721 -21.74 -15.34 12.15
C ARG A 721 -21.84 -14.96 10.68
N THR A 722 -21.69 -13.68 10.35
CA THR A 722 -21.87 -13.17 8.99
C THR A 722 -20.72 -13.53 8.04
N ASN A 723 -19.54 -13.83 8.57
CA ASN A 723 -18.34 -14.15 7.78
C ASN A 723 -17.87 -15.60 7.95
N GLU A 724 -18.78 -16.53 8.29
CA GLU A 724 -18.46 -17.96 8.54
C GLU A 724 -17.57 -18.56 7.45
N ASP A 725 -17.96 -18.39 6.17
CA ASP A 725 -17.23 -19.01 5.05
C ASP A 725 -15.83 -18.42 4.86
N PHE A 726 -15.63 -17.15 5.21
CA PHE A 726 -14.31 -16.52 5.16
C PHE A 726 -13.47 -16.85 6.39
N LEU A 727 -14.07 -17.15 7.53
CA LEU A 727 -13.31 -17.57 8.71
C LEU A 727 -12.85 -19.04 8.62
N ASP A 728 -13.53 -19.89 7.85
CA ASP A 728 -13.17 -21.32 7.70
C ASP A 728 -11.86 -21.58 6.91
N ALA A 729 -10.73 -21.66 7.63
CA ALA A 729 -9.41 -21.93 7.05
C ALA A 729 -9.21 -23.33 6.47
N SER A 730 -10.17 -24.26 6.64
CA SER A 730 -10.06 -25.64 6.17
C SER A 730 -10.16 -25.76 4.65
N LYS A 731 -10.88 -24.85 3.99
CA LYS A 731 -11.15 -24.86 2.55
C LYS A 731 -10.71 -23.56 1.87
N PRO A 732 -10.31 -23.59 0.59
CA PRO A 732 -10.10 -22.38 -0.19
C PRO A 732 -11.41 -21.59 -0.29
N PHE A 733 -11.33 -20.27 -0.09
CA PHE A 733 -12.50 -19.40 -0.15
C PHE A 733 -12.95 -19.23 -1.61
N ARG A 734 -14.19 -19.61 -1.91
CA ARG A 734 -14.78 -19.55 -3.27
C ARG A 734 -15.83 -18.45 -3.44
N GLY A 735 -16.15 -17.69 -2.40
CA GLY A 735 -17.09 -16.56 -2.46
C GLY A 735 -18.58 -16.94 -2.60
N GLU A 736 -18.95 -18.22 -2.46
CA GLU A 736 -20.24 -18.77 -2.92
C GLU A 736 -21.49 -18.39 -2.10
N ARG A 737 -21.37 -17.78 -0.91
CA ARG A 737 -22.53 -17.57 -0.02
C ARG A 737 -22.97 -16.12 0.16
N ASN A 738 -22.09 -15.13 -0.04
CA ASN A 738 -22.49 -13.72 0.00
C ASN A 738 -23.34 -13.28 -1.20
N SER A 739 -23.36 -14.05 -2.30
CA SER A 739 -24.23 -13.79 -3.45
C SER A 739 -25.71 -13.97 -3.14
N ARG A 740 -26.09 -14.82 -2.15
CA ARG A 740 -27.50 -14.99 -1.76
C ARG A 740 -28.03 -13.81 -0.95
N LEU A 741 -27.21 -13.19 -0.10
CA LEU A 741 -27.58 -11.96 0.62
C LEU A 741 -27.56 -10.72 -0.28
N LEU A 742 -26.70 -10.70 -1.32
CA LEU A 742 -26.71 -9.66 -2.34
C LEU A 742 -27.93 -9.71 -3.27
N ASN A 743 -28.49 -10.90 -3.52
CA ASN A 743 -29.70 -11.07 -4.34
C ASN A 743 -31.01 -11.02 -3.54
N SER A 744 -31.00 -11.30 -2.24
CA SER A 744 -32.22 -11.22 -1.41
C SER A 744 -32.66 -9.79 -1.05
N GLY A 745 -31.89 -8.78 -1.45
CA GLY A 745 -32.26 -7.35 -1.38
C GLY A 745 -32.85 -6.78 -2.69
N GLN A 746 -33.15 -7.64 -3.67
CA GLN A 746 -33.84 -7.28 -4.92
C GLN A 746 -35.32 -7.71 -4.96
N GLY A 747 -35.89 -8.08 -3.81
CA GLY A 747 -37.33 -8.36 -3.65
C GLY A 747 -38.06 -7.18 -3.05
#